data_AF-A0A8J4WAV9-F1
#
_entry.id   AF-A0A8J4WAV9-F1
#
_cell.length_a   1.000
_cell.length_b   1.000
_cell.length_c   1.000
_cell.angle_alpha   90.00
_cell.angle_beta   90.00
_cell.angle_gamma   90.00
#
_symmetry.space_group_name_H-M   'P 1'
#
loop_
_entity.id
_entity.type
_entity.pdbx_description
1 polymer ?
#
loop_
_entity_poly.entity_id
_entity_poly.type
_entity_poly.pdbx_seq_one_letter_code
_entity_poly.pdbx_strand_id
1 'polypeptide(L)'
;METPIRIFRRYADNDRAFLLESVEGGIQWARYSFIGTDPFLMISAKKGRIVVEEAGQIRELPGKPIEELKALLRKYRSPKDDELPPFTGGAIGFFGYDLLQYYEKLPAHALDDLKMDDIRFMFCDQIIVFDHVKQQMLLVGNVHVKDGATDDDIRQAYALTSEKLEQAAERLQQQGPGENLNPRSIPGDVELGDIRSNLTKEQFIGNVEQAKEYIRAGDIFQVVLSQRFHIDTEVSPLHVYRVLRTLNPSPYMYYLKMDDEIIVGTSPEALVKVDGNRVETRPIAGTRPRGATEAEDRALAADLLQDEKERAEHLMLVDLGRNDLGRVSTFGSVKCDMFMEIERYSHVMHMVSNVTAGTVSGAPKLRAMEIIAELEKEARGAYAVMNEESERFATEVSHAEGMKNGLAKILEGSHLEQAEARDLMYSIMRGEATPAQIGGLLMGLRMKGETVDEITGFAEAMRGQGGRILTDGNGLLDTCGTGGSGIHKFNISTASAIIASAVSVRVAKHGNRSASGKAGSADVLEALGVNIHLDGEQARQCLDEIGICFCFAQVYHPSMKHAAAPRKELGVRTIFNMLGPLTNPAGADRQLLGLYDRSRTPMIAEVLNRLGLKRALVVASHDGLDEISISAPTQVSELRNGEVHTYDIDPRDMGLSLHPLESVLGGDAAQNAEIIKRIFQGERSAYRDVVLLNAGACIYVSGLANTIAEGVMMATEAVDSGKAAKKLDQLIHTTEAYSHGNSEYLQAIHQAVNIPLLRKDFIIDERQIAEARLLGADAVLLIASILTPEQMRQYLAFAKSLGLDALIEVHDRAELEQVLDIPQATLVGINNRNLKTFETSLNTTLDLMDLIPDGVTLISESGIDGPQPLESLIEAGVHGILVGEHLMRKDDVAAAVYELMGPKA
;
A
#
# COMPACT_ATOMS: atom_id res chain seq x y z
N MET A 1 13.80 34.73 26.48
CA MET A 1 13.52 33.82 25.36
C MET A 1 12.04 33.92 25.07
N GLU A 2 11.64 34.19 23.83
CA GLU A 2 10.23 34.23 23.46
C GLU A 2 9.71 32.83 23.14
N THR A 3 8.39 32.67 23.18
CA THR A 3 7.65 31.43 22.88
C THR A 3 6.31 31.80 22.23
N PRO A 4 5.66 30.91 21.46
CA PRO A 4 4.37 31.20 20.84
C PRO A 4 3.32 31.73 21.84
N ILE A 5 3.19 31.14 23.03
CA ILE A 5 2.29 31.63 24.08
C ILE A 5 2.63 33.07 24.53
N ARG A 6 3.92 33.38 24.74
CA ARG A 6 4.34 34.72 25.18
C ARG A 6 4.09 35.78 24.12
N ILE A 7 4.23 35.41 22.85
CA ILE A 7 3.90 36.23 21.69
C ILE A 7 2.38 36.43 21.64
N PHE A 8 1.60 35.35 21.63
CA PHE A 8 0.14 35.39 21.55
C PHE A 8 -0.50 36.17 22.71
N ARG A 9 0.06 36.11 23.92
CA ARG A 9 -0.42 36.91 25.06
C ARG A 9 -0.44 38.42 24.79
N ARG A 10 0.39 38.93 23.88
CA ARG A 10 0.38 40.35 23.46
C ARG A 10 -0.85 40.72 22.63
N TYR A 11 -1.58 39.73 22.14
CA TYR A 11 -2.71 39.82 21.21
C TYR A 11 -4.00 39.16 21.74
N ALA A 12 -3.94 38.37 22.82
CA ALA A 12 -5.09 37.69 23.41
C ALA A 12 -6.24 38.62 23.86
N ASP A 13 -5.93 39.90 24.08
CA ASP A 13 -6.92 40.93 24.39
C ASP A 13 -7.76 41.34 23.16
N ASN A 14 -7.24 41.20 21.93
CA ASN A 14 -8.01 41.47 20.70
C ASN A 14 -9.24 40.55 20.60
N ASP A 15 -10.39 41.06 20.15
CA ASP A 15 -11.67 40.31 20.14
C ASP A 15 -11.69 39.12 19.17
N ARG A 16 -10.80 39.11 18.18
CA ARG A 16 -10.68 38.06 17.17
C ARG A 16 -9.20 37.73 16.96
N ALA A 17 -8.80 36.55 17.41
CA ALA A 17 -7.40 36.12 17.40
C ALA A 17 -7.28 34.60 17.50
N PHE A 18 -6.20 34.04 16.95
CA PHE A 18 -5.85 32.63 17.12
C PHE A 18 -4.38 32.38 17.46
N LEU A 19 -4.14 31.25 18.12
CA LEU A 19 -2.82 30.61 18.26
C LEU A 19 -2.98 29.14 17.91
N LEU A 20 -2.07 28.65 17.07
CA LEU A 20 -2.05 27.29 16.56
C LEU A 20 -0.62 26.73 16.73
N GLU A 21 -0.52 25.58 17.37
CA GLU A 21 0.74 24.87 17.65
C GLU A 21 0.56 23.36 17.39
N SER A 22 1.64 22.67 16.99
CA SER A 22 1.62 21.24 16.68
C SER A 22 2.81 20.50 17.31
N VAL A 23 2.62 19.22 17.66
CA VAL A 23 3.63 18.30 18.19
C VAL A 23 3.66 17.01 17.38
N GLU A 24 4.80 16.74 16.76
CA GLU A 24 5.10 15.53 15.98
C GLU A 24 5.56 14.39 16.91
N GLY A 25 5.08 13.17 16.64
CA GLY A 25 5.48 11.95 17.36
C GLY A 25 5.22 11.98 18.88
N GLY A 26 4.35 12.87 19.36
CA GLY A 26 4.03 13.07 20.77
C GLY A 26 5.15 13.65 21.64
N ILE A 27 6.32 13.97 21.08
CA ILE A 27 7.53 14.35 21.85
C ILE A 27 8.22 15.60 21.30
N GLN A 28 8.14 15.88 20.00
CA GLN A 28 8.87 16.98 19.35
C GLN A 28 7.92 18.05 18.82
N TRP A 29 8.20 19.32 19.11
CA TRP A 29 7.44 20.44 18.52
C TRP A 29 7.62 20.47 17.00
N ALA A 30 6.51 20.64 16.28
CA ALA A 30 6.55 20.92 14.84
C ALA A 30 7.34 22.20 14.58
N ARG A 31 7.86 22.37 13.35
CA ARG A 31 8.76 23.50 13.04
C ARG A 31 8.12 24.87 13.26
N TYR A 32 6.81 25.00 13.11
CA TYR A 32 6.12 26.29 13.10
C TYR A 32 5.02 26.39 14.16
N SER A 33 4.63 27.62 14.44
CA SER A 33 3.39 27.95 15.16
C SER A 33 2.85 29.27 14.62
N PHE A 34 1.53 29.35 14.49
CA PHE A 34 0.85 30.41 13.74
C PHE A 34 -0.04 31.23 14.66
N ILE A 35 0.06 32.55 14.53
CA ILE A 35 -0.76 33.52 15.25
C ILE A 35 -1.32 34.51 14.22
N GLY A 36 -2.63 34.72 14.27
CA GLY A 36 -3.32 35.75 13.48
C GLY A 36 -4.32 36.51 14.33
N THR A 37 -4.59 37.75 13.95
CA THR A 37 -5.50 38.67 14.64
C THR A 37 -6.26 39.51 13.62
N ASP A 38 -7.23 40.28 14.12
CA ASP A 38 -7.84 41.42 13.41
C ASP A 38 -8.30 41.07 11.97
N PRO A 39 -9.10 39.99 11.82
CA PRO A 39 -9.48 39.46 10.51
C PRO A 39 -10.23 40.50 9.69
N PHE A 40 -9.88 40.61 8.41
CA PHE A 40 -10.50 41.57 7.49
C PHE A 40 -11.89 41.11 7.02
N LEU A 41 -12.17 39.81 7.13
CA LEU A 41 -13.44 39.18 6.79
C LEU A 41 -13.78 38.06 7.78
N MET A 42 -15.06 37.99 8.17
CA MET A 42 -15.66 36.85 8.87
C MET A 42 -16.78 36.23 8.03
N ILE A 43 -16.95 34.92 8.13
CA ILE A 43 -18.17 34.22 7.70
C ILE A 43 -18.67 33.32 8.82
N SER A 44 -19.97 33.34 9.07
CA SER A 44 -20.64 32.34 9.89
C SER A 44 -22.00 31.94 9.31
N ALA A 45 -22.59 30.85 9.79
CA ALA A 45 -23.96 30.50 9.43
C ALA A 45 -24.68 29.69 10.51
N LYS A 46 -25.99 29.93 10.64
CA LYS A 46 -26.89 29.16 11.50
C LYS A 46 -28.25 28.96 10.83
N LYS A 47 -28.76 27.73 10.82
CA LYS A 47 -30.11 27.36 10.31
C LYS A 47 -30.45 27.96 8.93
N GLY A 48 -29.52 27.90 7.97
CA GLY A 48 -29.73 28.37 6.60
C GLY A 48 -29.46 29.86 6.34
N ARG A 49 -29.18 30.65 7.39
CA ARG A 49 -28.80 32.06 7.32
C ARG A 49 -27.28 32.16 7.39
N ILE A 50 -26.65 32.62 6.32
CA ILE A 50 -25.21 32.91 6.25
C ILE A 50 -25.02 34.40 6.53
N VAL A 51 -24.03 34.73 7.37
CA VAL A 51 -23.61 36.09 7.70
C VAL A 51 -22.17 36.26 7.24
N VAL A 52 -21.90 37.28 6.42
CA VAL A 52 -20.55 37.67 6.00
C VAL A 52 -20.30 39.10 6.48
N GLU A 53 -19.25 39.29 7.27
CA GLU A 53 -18.78 40.59 7.74
C GLU A 53 -17.48 40.93 7.01
N GLU A 54 -17.46 42.00 6.22
CA GLU A 54 -16.29 42.43 5.43
C GLU A 54 -16.13 43.95 5.58
N ALA A 55 -14.96 44.41 6.08
CA ALA A 55 -14.68 45.83 6.31
C ALA A 55 -15.78 46.59 7.09
N GLY A 56 -16.38 45.94 8.10
CA GLY A 56 -17.47 46.49 8.91
C GLY A 56 -18.85 46.50 8.23
N GLN A 57 -18.99 45.98 7.02
CA GLN A 57 -20.28 45.75 6.37
C GLN A 57 -20.74 44.31 6.65
N ILE A 58 -21.93 44.17 7.23
CA ILE A 58 -22.60 42.88 7.41
C ILE A 58 -23.53 42.63 6.22
N ARG A 59 -23.41 41.45 5.60
CA ARG A 59 -24.29 40.95 4.54
C ARG A 59 -24.89 39.63 4.98
N GLU A 60 -26.19 39.46 4.77
CA GLU A 60 -26.91 38.24 5.09
C GLU A 60 -27.42 37.57 3.82
N LEU A 61 -27.14 36.28 3.69
CA LEU A 61 -27.36 35.50 2.48
C LEU A 61 -28.11 34.19 2.84
N PRO A 62 -29.16 33.79 2.11
CA PRO A 62 -29.69 32.43 2.19
C PRO A 62 -28.81 31.48 1.38
N GLY A 63 -28.50 30.28 1.88
CA GLY A 63 -27.80 29.30 1.06
C GLY A 63 -27.12 28.16 1.81
N LYS A 64 -26.13 27.55 1.13
CA LYS A 64 -25.29 26.47 1.66
C LYS A 64 -23.91 27.03 2.08
N PRO A 65 -23.53 27.01 3.37
CA PRO A 65 -22.39 27.78 3.87
C PRO A 65 -21.03 27.43 3.26
N ILE A 66 -20.77 26.15 2.96
CA ILE A 66 -19.51 25.70 2.34
C ILE A 66 -19.39 26.25 0.91
N GLU A 67 -20.49 26.43 0.19
CA GLU A 67 -20.45 27.01 -1.16
C GLU A 67 -20.11 28.51 -1.13
N GLU A 68 -20.59 29.25 -0.11
CA GLU A 68 -20.17 30.64 0.09
C GLU A 68 -18.71 30.71 0.59
N LEU A 69 -18.28 29.85 1.52
CA LEU A 69 -16.88 29.77 1.95
C LEU A 69 -15.94 29.47 0.75
N LYS A 70 -16.31 28.53 -0.13
CA LYS A 70 -15.60 28.26 -1.39
C LYS A 70 -15.60 29.50 -2.31
N ALA A 71 -16.70 30.23 -2.40
CA ALA A 71 -16.78 31.44 -3.22
C ALA A 71 -15.88 32.56 -2.66
N LEU A 72 -15.77 32.70 -1.34
CA LEU A 72 -14.84 33.60 -0.67
C LEU A 72 -13.39 33.17 -0.89
N LEU A 73 -13.02 31.92 -0.58
CA LEU A 73 -11.68 31.37 -0.78
C LEU A 73 -11.20 31.53 -2.23
N ARG A 74 -12.07 31.39 -3.24
CA ARG A 74 -11.71 31.58 -4.65
C ARG A 74 -11.29 33.02 -5.01
N LYS A 75 -11.70 34.04 -4.26
CA LYS A 75 -11.34 35.45 -4.47
C LYS A 75 -9.90 35.75 -4.03
N TYR A 76 -9.37 34.99 -3.08
CA TYR A 76 -8.04 35.23 -2.50
C TYR A 76 -7.08 34.14 -2.97
N ARG A 77 -6.01 34.53 -3.67
CA ARG A 77 -4.93 33.62 -4.09
C ARG A 77 -3.59 34.27 -3.78
N SER A 78 -2.76 33.56 -3.03
CA SER A 78 -1.37 33.97 -2.75
C SER A 78 -0.41 33.19 -3.66
N PRO A 79 0.74 33.77 -4.06
CA PRO A 79 1.83 33.03 -4.70
C PRO A 79 2.28 31.83 -3.86
N LYS A 80 2.85 30.82 -4.52
CA LYS A 80 3.60 29.75 -3.83
C LYS A 80 5.09 30.09 -3.90
N ASP A 81 5.74 30.05 -2.76
CA ASP A 81 7.19 30.22 -2.60
C ASP A 81 7.66 29.17 -1.59
N ASP A 82 8.70 28.41 -1.94
CA ASP A 82 9.22 27.32 -1.12
C ASP A 82 10.06 27.83 0.07
N GLU A 83 10.44 29.11 0.09
CA GLU A 83 11.12 29.74 1.24
C GLU A 83 10.15 30.21 2.34
N LEU A 84 8.84 30.29 2.06
CA LEU A 84 7.82 30.76 3.00
C LEU A 84 7.26 29.62 3.89
N PRO A 85 6.75 29.95 5.10
CA PRO A 85 6.04 28.99 5.95
C PRO A 85 4.80 28.37 5.25
N PRO A 86 4.38 27.15 5.65
CA PRO A 86 3.32 26.41 4.98
C PRO A 86 1.95 27.10 5.01
N PHE A 87 1.69 27.92 6.04
CA PHE A 87 0.53 28.77 6.17
C PHE A 87 0.93 30.25 6.21
N THR A 88 0.55 31.01 5.19
CA THR A 88 0.87 32.45 5.04
C THR A 88 -0.33 33.37 5.26
N GLY A 89 -1.54 32.82 5.36
CA GLY A 89 -2.81 33.53 5.39
C GLY A 89 -3.92 32.71 4.73
N GLY A 90 -5.16 32.90 5.17
CA GLY A 90 -6.29 32.08 4.73
C GLY A 90 -7.49 32.22 5.66
N ALA A 91 -8.39 31.24 5.61
CA ALA A 91 -9.51 31.12 6.54
C ALA A 91 -9.12 30.18 7.70
N ILE A 92 -9.38 30.60 8.93
CA ILE A 92 -9.17 29.82 10.16
C ILE A 92 -10.51 29.78 10.90
N GLY A 93 -10.93 28.61 11.38
CA GLY A 93 -12.25 28.48 11.98
C GLY A 93 -12.65 27.05 12.25
N PHE A 94 -13.96 26.84 12.41
CA PHE A 94 -14.54 25.54 12.69
C PHE A 94 -15.80 25.25 11.85
N PHE A 95 -16.04 23.96 11.60
CA PHE A 95 -17.26 23.44 10.98
C PHE A 95 -18.12 22.68 12.02
N GLY A 96 -19.18 23.30 12.53
CA GLY A 96 -20.11 22.69 13.49
C GLY A 96 -20.65 21.33 13.03
N TYR A 97 -20.86 20.38 13.94
CA TYR A 97 -21.32 19.02 13.61
C TYR A 97 -22.63 19.03 12.79
N ASP A 98 -23.54 19.95 13.13
CA ASP A 98 -24.83 20.13 12.48
C ASP A 98 -24.76 20.71 11.05
N LEU A 99 -23.57 21.13 10.57
CA LEU A 99 -23.35 21.59 9.18
C LEU A 99 -23.76 20.56 8.13
N LEU A 100 -23.66 19.27 8.44
CA LEU A 100 -24.04 18.19 7.52
C LEU A 100 -25.54 18.18 7.19
N GLN A 101 -26.41 18.75 8.05
CA GLN A 101 -27.84 18.91 7.77
C GLN A 101 -28.14 19.79 6.53
N TYR A 102 -27.18 20.61 6.08
CA TYR A 102 -27.30 21.43 4.87
C TYR A 102 -27.02 20.65 3.58
N TYR A 103 -26.41 19.46 3.67
CA TYR A 103 -25.95 18.66 2.53
C TYR A 103 -26.64 17.31 2.47
N GLU A 104 -26.94 16.72 3.62
CA GLU A 104 -27.51 15.38 3.77
C GLU A 104 -28.88 15.44 4.47
N LYS A 105 -29.75 14.45 4.21
CA LYS A 105 -31.09 14.37 4.80
C LYS A 105 -31.07 13.81 6.22
N LEU A 106 -30.51 14.57 7.16
CA LEU A 106 -30.42 14.18 8.57
C LEU A 106 -31.54 14.84 9.41
N PRO A 107 -32.08 14.14 10.42
CA PRO A 107 -32.94 14.78 11.41
C PRO A 107 -32.13 15.75 12.28
N ALA A 108 -32.77 16.83 12.73
CA ALA A 108 -32.15 17.77 13.67
C ALA A 108 -32.27 17.27 15.10
N HIS A 109 -31.25 17.55 15.93
CA HIS A 109 -31.30 17.35 17.38
C HIS A 109 -32.51 18.08 18.01
N ALA A 110 -33.10 17.50 19.05
CA ALA A 110 -34.33 18.02 19.66
C ALA A 110 -34.18 19.40 20.33
N LEU A 111 -32.96 19.74 20.78
CA LEU A 111 -32.62 20.99 21.44
C LEU A 111 -31.28 21.55 20.90
N ASP A 112 -31.27 22.83 20.54
CA ASP A 112 -30.08 23.59 20.13
C ASP A 112 -29.87 24.69 21.18
N ASP A 113 -29.27 24.31 22.31
CA ASP A 113 -29.19 25.12 23.53
C ASP A 113 -27.97 26.05 23.53
N LEU A 114 -26.82 25.56 23.02
CA LEU A 114 -25.62 26.37 22.81
C LEU A 114 -25.86 27.51 21.81
N LYS A 115 -26.70 27.27 20.78
CA LYS A 115 -26.97 28.21 19.66
C LYS A 115 -25.74 28.63 18.84
N MET A 116 -24.59 28.01 19.12
CA MET A 116 -23.32 28.16 18.40
C MET A 116 -23.53 28.03 16.89
N ASP A 117 -22.82 28.83 16.10
CA ASP A 117 -22.91 28.77 14.63
C ASP A 117 -22.57 27.37 14.10
N ASP A 118 -23.23 26.94 13.02
CA ASP A 118 -22.96 25.66 12.35
C ASP A 118 -21.63 25.69 11.57
N ILE A 119 -21.02 26.87 11.43
CA ILE A 119 -19.73 27.16 10.81
C ILE A 119 -19.32 28.58 11.19
N ARG A 120 -18.05 28.81 11.53
CA ARG A 120 -17.52 30.16 11.76
C ARG A 120 -16.04 30.23 11.40
N PHE A 121 -15.67 31.15 10.51
CA PHE A 121 -14.31 31.33 9.99
C PHE A 121 -13.92 32.81 9.95
N MET A 122 -12.65 33.06 10.28
CA MET A 122 -11.97 34.35 10.21
C MET A 122 -10.90 34.34 9.13
N PHE A 123 -10.78 35.42 8.37
CA PHE A 123 -9.76 35.59 7.33
C PHE A 123 -8.74 36.64 7.76
N CYS A 124 -7.50 36.23 7.98
CA CYS A 124 -6.39 37.11 8.38
C CYS A 124 -5.47 37.39 7.19
N ASP A 125 -5.20 38.67 6.92
CA ASP A 125 -4.19 39.12 5.96
C ASP A 125 -2.79 39.22 6.59
N GLN A 126 -2.71 39.30 7.92
CA GLN A 126 -1.46 39.32 8.69
C GLN A 126 -1.29 38.07 9.56
N ILE A 127 -0.15 37.38 9.40
CA ILE A 127 0.22 36.19 10.16
C ILE A 127 1.59 36.39 10.80
N ILE A 128 1.70 36.05 12.09
CA ILE A 128 2.95 35.95 12.83
C ILE A 128 3.31 34.46 12.91
N VAL A 129 4.44 34.08 12.33
CA VAL A 129 4.94 32.70 12.33
C VAL A 129 6.16 32.60 13.24
N PHE A 130 6.16 31.65 14.17
CA PHE A 130 7.33 31.33 14.99
C PHE A 130 8.02 30.06 14.44
N ASP A 131 9.24 30.20 13.89
CA ASP A 131 10.07 29.07 13.46
C ASP A 131 10.90 28.55 14.65
N HIS A 132 10.49 27.41 15.21
CA HIS A 132 11.12 26.78 16.37
C HIS A 132 12.55 26.28 16.07
N VAL A 133 12.86 25.97 14.82
CA VAL A 133 14.20 25.49 14.41
C VAL A 133 15.16 26.66 14.25
N LYS A 134 14.74 27.73 13.55
CA LYS A 134 15.56 28.94 13.37
C LYS A 134 15.55 29.87 14.58
N GLN A 135 14.63 29.68 15.53
CA GLN A 135 14.36 30.58 16.66
C GLN A 135 14.07 32.02 16.19
N GLN A 136 13.24 32.13 15.16
CA GLN A 136 12.94 33.40 14.46
C GLN A 136 11.43 33.62 14.34
N MET A 137 11.02 34.88 14.33
CA MET A 137 9.65 35.30 14.01
C MET A 137 9.62 35.82 12.57
N LEU A 138 8.72 35.30 11.75
CA LEU A 138 8.41 35.83 10.43
C LEU A 138 7.07 36.57 10.51
N LEU A 139 7.04 37.78 9.98
CA LEU A 139 5.81 38.58 9.85
C LEU A 139 5.40 38.55 8.38
N VAL A 140 4.23 37.97 8.11
CA VAL A 140 3.69 37.80 6.76
C VAL A 140 2.49 38.71 6.60
N GLY A 141 2.49 39.55 5.57
CA GLY A 141 1.37 40.44 5.22
C GLY A 141 0.95 40.22 3.77
N ASN A 142 -0.31 39.84 3.57
CA ASN A 142 -0.87 39.53 2.26
C ASN A 142 -1.45 40.80 1.62
N VAL A 143 -0.83 41.28 0.54
CA VAL A 143 -1.27 42.48 -0.17
C VAL A 143 -2.48 42.14 -1.06
N HIS A 144 -3.64 42.71 -0.77
CA HIS A 144 -4.85 42.52 -1.58
C HIS A 144 -4.84 43.40 -2.84
N VAL A 145 -4.45 42.81 -3.97
CA VAL A 145 -4.52 43.45 -5.30
C VAL A 145 -5.89 43.21 -5.93
N LYS A 146 -6.56 44.27 -6.40
CA LYS A 146 -7.86 44.19 -7.06
C LYS A 146 -7.70 43.95 -8.57
N ASP A 147 -8.68 43.30 -9.18
CA ASP A 147 -8.73 43.16 -10.64
C ASP A 147 -8.73 44.54 -11.32
N GLY A 148 -7.78 44.76 -12.24
CA GLY A 148 -7.60 46.04 -12.93
C GLY A 148 -6.91 47.14 -12.12
N ALA A 149 -6.31 46.82 -10.95
CA ALA A 149 -5.48 47.76 -10.20
C ALA A 149 -4.30 48.30 -11.03
N THR A 150 -3.99 49.58 -10.87
CA THR A 150 -2.81 50.22 -11.47
C THR A 150 -1.55 49.97 -10.64
N ASP A 151 -0.37 50.22 -11.22
CA ASP A 151 0.91 50.19 -10.49
C ASP A 151 0.89 51.08 -9.24
N ASP A 152 0.19 52.21 -9.27
CA ASP A 152 0.08 53.13 -8.13
C ASP A 152 -0.84 52.56 -7.04
N ASP A 153 -1.97 51.92 -7.41
CA ASP A 153 -2.83 51.20 -6.45
C ASP A 153 -2.06 50.08 -5.75
N ILE A 154 -1.24 49.33 -6.50
CA ILE A 154 -0.40 48.23 -5.97
C ILE A 154 0.67 48.79 -5.03
N ARG A 155 1.35 49.89 -5.39
CA ARG A 155 2.32 50.58 -4.52
C ARG A 155 1.67 51.07 -3.23
N GLN A 156 0.46 51.62 -3.31
CA GLN A 156 -0.27 52.10 -2.13
C GLN A 156 -0.67 50.93 -1.20
N ALA A 157 -1.19 49.83 -1.76
CA ALA A 157 -1.54 48.63 -0.99
C ALA A 157 -0.31 47.98 -0.33
N TYR A 158 0.82 47.91 -1.05
CA TYR A 158 2.10 47.44 -0.52
C TYR A 158 2.62 48.31 0.63
N ALA A 159 2.60 49.63 0.46
CA ALA A 159 3.03 50.57 1.50
C ALA A 159 2.19 50.45 2.78
N LEU A 160 0.86 50.39 2.64
CA LEU A 160 -0.06 50.24 3.76
C LEU A 160 0.10 48.89 4.49
N THR A 161 0.39 47.81 3.74
CA THR A 161 0.68 46.49 4.32
C THR A 161 2.03 46.49 5.05
N SER A 162 3.04 47.19 4.49
CA SER A 162 4.36 47.34 5.12
C SER A 162 4.25 48.11 6.44
N GLU A 163 3.47 49.20 6.48
CA GLU A 163 3.20 49.97 7.70
C GLU A 163 2.54 49.11 8.80
N LYS A 164 1.54 48.29 8.45
CA LYS A 164 0.93 47.33 9.39
C LYS A 164 1.94 46.31 9.93
N LEU A 165 2.91 45.86 9.10
CA LEU A 165 3.94 44.90 9.52
C LEU A 165 4.99 45.56 10.44
N GLU A 166 5.35 46.81 10.18
CA GLU A 166 6.21 47.61 11.07
C GLU A 166 5.54 47.81 12.44
N GLN A 167 4.25 48.19 12.47
CA GLN A 167 3.48 48.30 13.71
C GLN A 167 3.40 46.97 14.49
N ALA A 168 3.24 45.85 13.79
CA ALA A 168 3.28 44.52 14.42
C ALA A 168 4.68 44.21 14.99
N ALA A 169 5.75 44.54 14.27
CA ALA A 169 7.12 44.38 14.74
C ALA A 169 7.41 45.25 15.98
N GLU A 170 6.94 46.49 16.02
CA GLU A 170 7.04 47.36 17.19
C GLU A 170 6.31 46.79 18.41
N ARG A 171 5.07 46.31 18.24
CA ARG A 171 4.29 45.64 19.31
C ARG A 171 5.00 44.37 19.82
N LEU A 172 5.78 43.70 18.98
CA LEU A 172 6.61 42.55 19.37
C LEU A 172 7.94 42.92 20.04
N GLN A 173 8.46 44.13 19.82
CA GLN A 173 9.68 44.64 20.48
C GLN A 173 9.39 45.26 21.85
N GLN A 174 8.17 45.74 22.08
CA GLN A 174 7.74 46.22 23.39
C GLN A 174 7.87 45.12 24.46
N GLN A 175 8.41 45.47 25.64
CA GLN A 175 8.46 44.55 26.77
C GLN A 175 7.03 44.20 27.19
N GLY A 176 6.60 42.98 26.87
CA GLY A 176 5.31 42.45 27.30
C GLY A 176 5.17 42.46 28.83
N PRO A 177 3.94 42.48 29.36
CA PRO A 177 3.67 42.63 30.79
C PRO A 177 4.44 41.60 31.62
N GLY A 178 5.28 42.13 32.53
CA GLY A 178 6.23 41.37 33.33
C GLY A 178 5.59 40.15 34.02
N GLU A 179 6.27 39.01 33.92
CA GLU A 179 5.77 37.76 34.43
C GLU A 179 6.05 37.61 35.94
N ASN A 180 5.00 37.79 36.75
CA ASN A 180 4.84 36.98 37.96
C ASN A 180 4.43 35.55 37.55
N LEU A 181 5.34 34.85 36.84
CA LEU A 181 5.27 33.39 36.71
C LEU A 181 5.56 32.82 38.09
N ASN A 182 4.52 32.60 38.89
CA ASN A 182 4.57 31.54 39.88
C ASN A 182 4.48 30.22 39.11
N PRO A 183 5.54 29.38 39.09
CA PRO A 183 5.40 27.98 38.70
C PRO A 183 4.64 27.27 39.83
N ARG A 184 3.33 27.50 39.92
CA ARG A 184 2.46 26.63 40.71
C ARG A 184 2.52 25.26 40.04
N SER A 185 3.08 24.29 40.75
CA SER A 185 2.98 22.89 40.40
C SER A 185 1.52 22.55 40.12
N ILE A 186 1.27 21.80 39.05
CA ILE A 186 -0.05 21.23 38.78
C ILE A 186 -0.46 20.43 40.03
N PRO A 187 -1.58 20.75 40.70
CA PRO A 187 -1.97 20.05 41.92
C PRO A 187 -2.20 18.56 41.62
N GLY A 188 -1.61 17.68 42.44
CA GLY A 188 -1.76 16.22 42.26
C GLY A 188 -3.17 15.72 42.57
N ASP A 189 -3.86 16.39 43.49
CA ASP A 189 -5.29 16.27 43.72
C ASP A 189 -5.95 17.62 43.40
N VAL A 190 -7.01 17.58 42.59
CA VAL A 190 -7.86 18.73 42.27
C VAL A 190 -9.27 18.38 42.74
N GLU A 191 -9.85 19.18 43.64
CA GLU A 191 -11.29 19.12 43.88
C GLU A 191 -12.01 19.55 42.59
N LEU A 192 -12.59 18.57 41.90
CA LEU A 192 -13.52 18.82 40.81
C LEU A 192 -14.71 19.60 41.40
N GLY A 193 -14.91 20.83 40.94
CA GLY A 193 -16.04 21.66 41.37
C GLY A 193 -17.39 21.12 40.89
N ASP A 194 -18.42 21.97 40.90
CA ASP A 194 -19.78 21.60 40.47
C ASP A 194 -19.88 21.37 38.95
N ILE A 195 -19.30 20.25 38.47
CA ILE A 195 -19.40 19.77 37.09
C ILE A 195 -20.82 19.20 36.88
N ARG A 196 -21.50 19.71 35.86
CA ARG A 196 -22.86 19.30 35.47
C ARG A 196 -22.78 18.52 34.17
N SER A 197 -23.47 17.38 34.07
CA SER A 197 -23.69 16.69 32.79
C SER A 197 -25.09 16.98 32.26
N ASN A 198 -25.25 17.01 30.93
CA ASN A 198 -26.57 17.08 30.30
C ASN A 198 -27.37 15.75 30.38
N LEU A 199 -26.71 14.64 30.72
CA LEU A 199 -27.33 13.33 30.90
C LEU A 199 -27.02 12.74 32.27
N THR A 200 -27.97 12.03 32.87
CA THR A 200 -27.67 11.15 34.01
C THR A 200 -26.94 9.89 33.53
N LYS A 201 -26.23 9.23 34.45
CA LYS A 201 -25.53 7.96 34.16
C LYS A 201 -26.48 6.90 33.61
N GLU A 202 -27.70 6.83 34.14
CA GLU A 202 -28.73 5.87 33.75
C GLU A 202 -29.25 6.16 32.34
N GLN A 203 -29.40 7.44 31.99
CA GLN A 203 -29.78 7.86 30.63
C GLN A 203 -28.68 7.51 29.62
N PHE A 204 -27.41 7.80 29.94
CA PHE A 204 -26.30 7.48 29.05
C PHE A 204 -26.14 5.96 28.84
N ILE A 205 -26.27 5.16 29.91
CA ILE A 205 -26.29 3.68 29.79
C ILE A 205 -27.49 3.20 28.95
N GLY A 206 -28.68 3.79 29.15
CA GLY A 206 -29.85 3.46 28.34
C GLY A 206 -29.63 3.72 26.84
N ASN A 207 -29.01 4.85 26.50
CA ASN A 207 -28.63 5.17 25.11
C ASN A 207 -27.61 4.16 24.54
N VAL A 208 -26.62 3.73 25.34
CA VAL A 208 -25.63 2.72 24.93
C VAL A 208 -26.27 1.35 24.69
N GLU A 209 -27.22 0.91 25.54
CA GLU A 209 -27.95 -0.34 25.29
C GLU A 209 -28.84 -0.24 24.05
N GLN A 210 -29.52 0.89 23.82
CA GLN A 210 -30.29 1.11 22.60
C GLN A 210 -29.41 1.10 21.34
N ALA A 211 -28.22 1.72 21.38
CA ALA A 211 -27.23 1.65 20.31
C ALA A 211 -26.76 0.21 20.04
N LYS A 212 -26.60 -0.61 21.08
CA LYS A 212 -26.25 -2.04 20.93
C LYS A 212 -27.38 -2.83 20.27
N GLU A 213 -28.65 -2.51 20.48
CA GLU A 213 -29.74 -3.14 19.73
C GLU A 213 -29.70 -2.77 18.24
N TYR A 214 -29.43 -1.51 17.88
CA TYR A 214 -29.21 -1.12 16.48
C TYR A 214 -28.03 -1.87 15.85
N ILE A 215 -26.94 -2.10 16.59
CA ILE A 215 -25.81 -2.92 16.10
C ILE A 215 -26.23 -4.39 15.90
N ARG A 216 -26.97 -4.99 16.85
CA ARG A 216 -27.45 -6.38 16.72
C ARG A 216 -28.49 -6.56 15.60
N ALA A 217 -29.27 -5.53 15.29
CA ALA A 217 -30.21 -5.53 14.18
C ALA A 217 -29.53 -5.40 12.80
N GLY A 218 -28.25 -5.01 12.76
CA GLY A 218 -27.50 -4.77 11.53
C GLY A 218 -27.71 -3.37 10.92
N ASP A 219 -28.31 -2.42 11.66
CA ASP A 219 -28.47 -1.04 11.20
C ASP A 219 -27.13 -0.31 11.07
N ILE A 220 -26.18 -0.61 11.96
CA ILE A 220 -24.85 0.01 12.04
C ILE A 220 -23.85 -1.00 12.58
N PHE A 221 -22.57 -0.85 12.22
CA PHE A 221 -21.49 -1.62 12.83
C PHE A 221 -20.97 -0.97 14.13
N GLN A 222 -20.95 0.37 14.19
CA GLN A 222 -20.58 1.15 15.37
C GLN A 222 -21.32 2.49 15.41
N VAL A 223 -21.39 3.10 16.60
CA VAL A 223 -21.80 4.50 16.79
C VAL A 223 -21.06 5.10 18.00
N VAL A 224 -20.59 6.34 17.85
CA VAL A 224 -19.90 7.08 18.92
C VAL A 224 -20.90 8.04 19.56
N LEU A 225 -21.46 7.63 20.70
CA LEU A 225 -22.33 8.46 21.54
C LEU A 225 -21.49 9.36 22.48
N SER A 226 -22.04 10.51 22.83
CA SER A 226 -21.40 11.55 23.60
C SER A 226 -22.34 12.16 24.65
N GLN A 227 -21.77 12.85 25.62
CA GLN A 227 -22.48 13.67 26.59
C GLN A 227 -21.65 14.92 26.88
N ARG A 228 -22.29 16.01 27.27
CA ARG A 228 -21.64 17.31 27.47
C ARG A 228 -21.52 17.60 28.95
N PHE A 229 -20.30 17.89 29.39
CA PHE A 229 -20.00 18.35 30.75
C PHE A 229 -19.79 19.87 30.75
N HIS A 230 -20.31 20.53 31.76
CA HIS A 230 -20.26 21.98 31.94
C HIS A 230 -19.72 22.34 33.33
N ILE A 231 -18.93 23.40 33.40
CA ILE A 231 -18.47 24.02 34.65
C ILE A 231 -18.44 25.55 34.48
N ASP A 232 -18.98 26.27 35.47
CA ASP A 232 -18.85 27.73 35.52
C ASP A 232 -17.47 28.08 36.11
N THR A 233 -16.68 28.92 35.43
CA THR A 233 -15.30 29.23 35.87
C THR A 233 -14.85 30.64 35.52
N GLU A 234 -14.04 31.24 36.40
CA GLU A 234 -13.34 32.52 36.18
C GLU A 234 -11.92 32.31 35.61
N VAL A 235 -11.52 31.06 35.34
CA VAL A 235 -10.18 30.75 34.81
C VAL A 235 -10.07 31.25 33.37
N SER A 236 -9.07 32.09 33.11
CA SER A 236 -8.77 32.58 31.75
C SER A 236 -8.58 31.42 30.76
N PRO A 237 -9.23 31.44 29.58
CA PRO A 237 -9.06 30.41 28.55
C PRO A 237 -7.59 30.21 28.12
N LEU A 238 -6.76 31.26 28.13
CA LEU A 238 -5.33 31.15 27.82
C LEU A 238 -4.58 30.38 28.91
N HIS A 239 -5.06 30.36 30.16
CA HIS A 239 -4.53 29.48 31.19
C HIS A 239 -4.93 28.02 30.95
N VAL A 240 -6.18 27.77 30.53
CA VAL A 240 -6.64 26.43 30.13
C VAL A 240 -5.76 25.88 29.01
N TYR A 241 -5.53 26.67 27.94
CA TYR A 241 -4.64 26.29 26.84
C TYR A 241 -3.24 25.91 27.32
N ARG A 242 -2.63 26.74 28.20
CA ARG A 242 -1.29 26.47 28.75
C ARG A 242 -1.22 25.18 29.56
N VAL A 243 -2.27 24.85 30.32
CA VAL A 243 -2.34 23.60 31.09
C VAL A 243 -2.48 22.40 30.15
N LEU A 244 -3.39 22.47 29.17
CA LEU A 244 -3.57 21.41 28.15
C LEU A 244 -2.28 21.16 27.36
N ARG A 245 -1.65 22.22 26.84
CA ARG A 245 -0.36 22.19 26.13
C ARG A 245 0.78 21.57 26.94
N THR A 246 0.69 21.59 28.27
CA THR A 246 1.69 21.00 29.18
C THR A 246 1.38 19.55 29.52
N LEU A 247 0.10 19.20 29.71
CA LEU A 247 -0.33 17.86 30.11
C LEU A 247 -0.50 16.91 28.92
N ASN A 248 -1.15 17.36 27.85
CA ASN A 248 -1.48 16.55 26.67
C ASN A 248 -1.07 17.32 25.40
N PRO A 249 0.23 17.52 25.13
CA PRO A 249 0.70 18.03 23.85
C PRO A 249 0.24 17.09 22.73
N SER A 250 -0.35 17.65 21.67
CA SER A 250 -0.93 16.87 20.57
C SER A 250 -0.57 17.46 19.20
N PRO A 251 -0.82 16.73 18.09
CA PRO A 251 -0.55 17.23 16.74
C PRO A 251 -1.36 18.47 16.34
N TYR A 252 -2.48 18.77 17.02
CA TYR A 252 -3.34 19.92 16.71
C TYR A 252 -3.77 20.64 17.99
N MET A 253 -3.07 21.71 18.36
CA MET A 253 -3.37 22.50 19.56
C MET A 253 -3.76 23.92 19.20
N TYR A 254 -5.02 24.26 19.47
CA TYR A 254 -5.64 25.51 19.03
C TYR A 254 -6.21 26.33 20.18
N TYR A 255 -6.09 27.64 20.02
CA TYR A 255 -6.84 28.66 20.73
C TYR A 255 -7.49 29.54 19.67
N LEU A 256 -8.82 29.56 19.59
CA LEU A 256 -9.60 30.37 18.65
C LEU A 256 -10.51 31.29 19.46
N LYS A 257 -10.26 32.60 19.43
CA LYS A 257 -11.14 33.62 20.03
C LYS A 257 -11.94 34.28 18.91
N MET A 258 -13.26 34.16 18.99
CA MET A 258 -14.24 34.61 18.00
C MET A 258 -15.32 35.44 18.71
N ASP A 259 -14.96 36.68 19.03
CA ASP A 259 -15.72 37.58 19.90
C ASP A 259 -15.88 36.93 21.30
N ASP A 260 -17.10 36.76 21.80
CA ASP A 260 -17.36 36.13 23.12
C ASP A 260 -17.14 34.60 23.14
N GLU A 261 -17.08 33.94 21.97
CA GLU A 261 -16.87 32.49 21.87
C GLU A 261 -15.37 32.16 21.80
N ILE A 262 -14.87 31.36 22.74
CA ILE A 262 -13.45 30.95 22.78
C ILE A 262 -13.36 29.42 22.77
N ILE A 263 -12.76 28.87 21.73
CA ILE A 263 -12.51 27.43 21.57
C ILE A 263 -11.04 27.15 21.92
N VAL A 264 -10.82 26.23 22.85
CA VAL A 264 -9.49 25.83 23.31
C VAL A 264 -9.41 24.31 23.28
N GLY A 265 -8.38 23.73 22.67
CA GLY A 265 -8.26 22.27 22.62
C GLY A 265 -6.93 21.74 22.08
N THR A 266 -6.78 20.43 22.23
CA THR A 266 -5.60 19.63 21.87
C THR A 266 -6.10 18.32 21.25
N SER A 267 -6.36 18.32 19.94
CA SER A 267 -6.83 17.12 19.24
C SER A 267 -5.66 16.17 18.93
N PRO A 268 -5.79 14.86 19.18
CA PRO A 268 -4.81 13.86 18.76
C PRO A 268 -4.94 13.48 17.27
N GLU A 269 -6.13 13.66 16.68
CA GLU A 269 -6.49 13.14 15.35
C GLU A 269 -6.88 14.28 14.39
N ALA A 270 -6.58 14.10 13.10
CA ALA A 270 -7.03 14.96 12.01
C ALA A 270 -8.10 14.24 11.17
N LEU A 271 -9.17 14.96 10.81
CA LEU A 271 -10.16 14.41 9.89
C LEU A 271 -9.57 14.22 8.48
N VAL A 272 -8.98 15.27 7.93
CA VAL A 272 -8.34 15.26 6.61
C VAL A 272 -7.31 16.38 6.52
N LYS A 273 -6.20 16.14 5.82
CA LYS A 273 -5.21 17.15 5.42
C LYS A 273 -5.11 17.14 3.90
N VAL A 274 -4.98 18.32 3.30
CA VAL A 274 -4.89 18.50 1.85
C VAL A 274 -3.67 19.34 1.52
N ASP A 275 -2.79 18.82 0.67
CA ASP A 275 -1.60 19.55 0.21
C ASP A 275 -1.32 19.30 -1.27
N GLY A 276 -1.13 20.37 -2.04
CA GLY A 276 -0.99 20.30 -3.49
C GLY A 276 -2.18 19.58 -4.12
N ASN A 277 -1.93 18.36 -4.59
CA ASN A 277 -2.92 17.44 -5.15
C ASN A 277 -3.14 16.18 -4.28
N ARG A 278 -2.49 16.08 -3.12
CA ARG A 278 -2.56 14.96 -2.17
C ARG A 278 -3.60 15.26 -1.08
N VAL A 279 -4.38 14.25 -0.74
CA VAL A 279 -5.35 14.23 0.36
C VAL A 279 -4.96 13.08 1.28
N GLU A 280 -4.93 13.30 2.59
CA GLU A 280 -4.63 12.25 3.56
C GLU A 280 -5.54 12.30 4.78
N THR A 281 -5.82 11.13 5.36
CA THR A 281 -6.50 10.95 6.65
C THR A 281 -5.76 9.89 7.46
N ARG A 282 -5.77 10.03 8.79
CA ARG A 282 -5.07 9.13 9.71
C ARG A 282 -6.05 8.53 10.70
N PRO A 283 -6.74 7.42 10.35
CA PRO A 283 -7.66 6.75 11.27
C PRO A 283 -6.92 6.25 12.52
N ILE A 284 -7.44 6.60 13.69
CA ILE A 284 -6.96 6.14 14.99
C ILE A 284 -8.04 5.28 15.65
N ALA A 285 -7.70 4.05 16.06
CA ALA A 285 -8.55 3.19 16.87
C ALA A 285 -7.70 2.24 17.70
N GLY A 286 -8.30 1.65 18.74
CA GLY A 286 -7.57 0.84 19.70
C GLY A 286 -6.62 1.66 20.58
N THR A 287 -6.66 1.41 21.88
CA THR A 287 -5.84 2.16 22.85
C THR A 287 -5.31 1.24 23.93
N ARG A 288 -4.06 1.46 24.33
CA ARG A 288 -3.49 0.95 25.59
C ARG A 288 -2.77 2.08 26.33
N PRO A 289 -2.72 2.06 27.68
CA PRO A 289 -1.85 2.96 28.43
C PRO A 289 -0.37 2.69 28.07
N ARG A 290 0.51 3.66 28.29
CA ARG A 290 1.97 3.41 28.23
C ARG A 290 2.38 2.48 29.37
N GLY A 291 3.32 1.57 29.10
CA GLY A 291 3.88 0.68 30.13
C GLY A 291 4.78 1.44 31.10
N ALA A 292 4.82 1.01 32.37
CA ALA A 292 5.75 1.57 33.36
C ALA A 292 7.20 1.15 33.10
N THR A 293 7.41 0.12 32.27
CA THR A 293 8.71 -0.31 31.74
C THR A 293 8.66 -0.52 30.23
N GLU A 294 9.82 -0.44 29.55
CA GLU A 294 9.92 -0.67 28.11
C GLU A 294 9.48 -2.09 27.68
N ALA A 295 9.66 -3.09 28.55
CA ALA A 295 9.20 -4.46 28.30
C ALA A 295 7.66 -4.57 28.38
N GLU A 296 7.05 -3.89 29.34
CA GLU A 296 5.59 -3.78 29.48
C GLU A 296 4.98 -2.95 28.34
N ASP A 297 5.63 -1.86 27.92
CA ASP A 297 5.21 -1.02 26.79
C ASP A 297 5.23 -1.79 25.46
N ARG A 298 6.22 -2.69 25.27
CA ARG A 298 6.22 -3.64 24.15
C ARG A 298 5.13 -4.70 24.27
N ALA A 299 4.86 -5.21 25.47
CA ALA A 299 3.80 -6.20 25.68
C ALA A 299 2.40 -5.62 25.40
N LEU A 300 2.13 -4.40 25.87
CA LEU A 300 0.89 -3.67 25.60
C LEU A 300 0.72 -3.32 24.11
N ALA A 301 1.81 -2.99 23.42
CA ALA A 301 1.79 -2.80 21.96
C ALA A 301 1.49 -4.11 21.21
N ALA A 302 2.08 -5.23 21.64
CA ALA A 302 1.82 -6.54 21.04
C ALA A 302 0.40 -7.05 21.32
N ASP A 303 -0.13 -6.82 22.53
CA ASP A 303 -1.53 -7.08 22.90
C ASP A 303 -2.49 -6.31 22.01
N LEU A 304 -2.27 -5.00 21.83
CA LEU A 304 -3.11 -4.16 20.97
C LEU A 304 -3.09 -4.62 19.50
N LEU A 305 -1.95 -5.07 18.99
CA LEU A 305 -1.81 -5.63 17.64
C LEU A 305 -2.36 -7.05 17.48
N GLN A 306 -2.71 -7.73 18.57
CA GLN A 306 -3.31 -9.07 18.57
C GLN A 306 -4.81 -9.07 18.90
N ASP A 307 -5.32 -8.00 19.53
CA ASP A 307 -6.73 -7.83 19.87
C ASP A 307 -7.61 -7.80 18.60
N GLU A 308 -8.33 -8.91 18.36
CA GLU A 308 -9.17 -9.09 17.18
C GLU A 308 -10.30 -8.05 17.09
N LYS A 309 -10.81 -7.56 18.22
CA LYS A 309 -11.87 -6.54 18.26
C LYS A 309 -11.32 -5.19 17.83
N GLU A 310 -10.21 -4.75 18.45
CA GLU A 310 -9.60 -3.45 18.14
C GLU A 310 -9.13 -3.40 16.68
N ARG A 311 -8.58 -4.52 16.16
CA ARG A 311 -8.21 -4.65 14.74
C ARG A 311 -9.41 -4.56 13.81
N ALA A 312 -10.54 -5.19 14.14
CA ALA A 312 -11.75 -5.14 13.31
C ALA A 312 -12.36 -3.73 13.30
N GLU A 313 -12.43 -3.06 14.46
CA GLU A 313 -12.87 -1.66 14.57
C GLU A 313 -11.94 -0.72 13.79
N HIS A 314 -10.62 -0.91 13.89
CA HIS A 314 -9.63 -0.12 13.16
C HIS A 314 -9.68 -0.36 11.65
N LEU A 315 -9.76 -1.62 11.18
CA LEU A 315 -9.90 -1.94 9.75
C LEU A 315 -11.14 -1.27 9.15
N MET A 316 -12.25 -1.28 9.86
CA MET A 316 -13.48 -0.62 9.43
C MET A 316 -13.31 0.91 9.31
N LEU A 317 -12.55 1.55 10.20
CA LEU A 317 -12.23 2.98 10.05
C LEU A 317 -11.25 3.24 8.89
N VAL A 318 -10.32 2.32 8.62
CA VAL A 318 -9.43 2.39 7.45
C VAL A 318 -10.22 2.27 6.16
N ASP A 319 -11.13 1.31 6.05
CA ASP A 319 -12.00 1.19 4.86
C ASP A 319 -12.99 2.35 4.76
N LEU A 320 -13.47 2.89 5.87
CA LEU A 320 -14.28 4.11 5.86
C LEU A 320 -13.46 5.32 5.37
N GLY A 321 -12.19 5.44 5.78
CA GLY A 321 -11.26 6.47 5.29
C GLY A 321 -10.87 6.26 3.82
N ARG A 322 -10.66 5.01 3.38
CA ARG A 322 -10.42 4.66 1.97
C ARG A 322 -11.63 4.95 1.10
N ASN A 323 -12.83 4.65 1.59
CA ASN A 323 -14.06 5.05 0.94
C ASN A 323 -14.13 6.58 0.89
N ASP A 324 -14.05 7.27 2.04
CA ASP A 324 -14.13 8.73 2.16
C ASP A 324 -13.05 9.50 1.36
N LEU A 325 -11.88 8.91 1.08
CA LEU A 325 -10.87 9.45 0.16
C LEU A 325 -11.07 8.98 -1.28
N GLY A 326 -11.55 7.77 -1.51
CA GLY A 326 -11.95 7.23 -2.82
C GLY A 326 -13.13 7.97 -3.44
N ARG A 327 -13.98 8.56 -2.58
CA ARG A 327 -14.76 9.77 -2.89
C ARG A 327 -13.82 10.77 -3.56
N VAL A 328 -13.03 11.46 -2.76
CA VAL A 328 -12.32 12.67 -3.14
C VAL A 328 -11.01 12.40 -3.89
N SER A 329 -10.95 11.39 -4.76
CA SER A 329 -9.72 11.02 -5.48
C SER A 329 -9.87 10.45 -6.87
N THR A 330 -8.78 10.56 -7.64
CA THR A 330 -8.55 9.87 -8.92
C THR A 330 -8.56 8.37 -8.68
N PHE A 331 -9.22 7.61 -9.57
CA PHE A 331 -9.30 6.15 -9.46
C PHE A 331 -7.91 5.50 -9.36
N GLY A 332 -7.77 4.49 -8.49
CA GLY A 332 -6.49 3.82 -8.23
C GLY A 332 -5.43 4.64 -7.47
N SER A 333 -5.69 5.92 -7.14
CA SER A 333 -4.72 6.75 -6.39
C SER A 333 -4.77 6.57 -4.87
N VAL A 334 -5.87 6.01 -4.32
CA VAL A 334 -6.03 5.76 -2.88
C VAL A 334 -5.11 4.63 -2.43
N LYS A 335 -4.24 4.90 -1.48
CA LYS A 335 -3.28 3.97 -0.88
C LYS A 335 -3.40 3.99 0.63
N CYS A 336 -2.99 2.88 1.25
CA CYS A 336 -2.76 2.82 2.70
C CYS A 336 -1.24 2.65 2.89
N ASP A 337 -0.54 3.75 3.20
CA ASP A 337 0.93 3.78 3.22
C ASP A 337 1.50 3.27 4.56
N MET A 338 0.70 3.32 5.63
CA MET A 338 0.96 2.71 6.94
C MET A 338 -0.33 2.02 7.38
N PHE A 339 -0.25 0.79 7.86
CA PHE A 339 -1.43 -0.01 8.23
C PHE A 339 -1.24 -0.70 9.57
N MET A 340 -2.11 -0.39 10.53
CA MET A 340 -2.10 -0.93 11.89
C MET A 340 -0.73 -0.80 12.60
N GLU A 341 -0.09 0.36 12.51
CA GLU A 341 1.17 0.65 13.21
C GLU A 341 0.90 1.24 14.60
N ILE A 342 1.85 1.06 15.54
CA ILE A 342 1.70 1.55 16.92
C ILE A 342 2.42 2.89 17.09
N GLU A 343 1.64 3.99 17.08
CA GLU A 343 2.14 5.30 17.52
C GLU A 343 2.05 5.43 19.06
N ARG A 344 3.09 6.00 19.66
CA ARG A 344 3.21 6.19 21.11
C ARG A 344 3.15 7.67 21.47
N TYR A 345 2.19 8.02 22.29
CA TYR A 345 2.03 9.35 22.87
C TYR A 345 2.51 9.35 24.33
N SER A 346 2.43 10.49 25.01
CA SER A 346 2.94 10.66 26.39
C SER A 346 2.30 9.70 27.40
N HIS A 347 1.00 9.44 27.27
CA HIS A 347 0.21 8.68 28.26
C HIS A 347 -0.45 7.41 27.69
N VAL A 348 -0.61 7.32 26.37
CA VAL A 348 -1.25 6.19 25.66
C VAL A 348 -0.48 5.81 24.40
N MET A 349 -0.77 4.63 23.87
CA MET A 349 -0.42 4.23 22.51
C MET A 349 -1.69 3.86 21.74
N HIS A 350 -1.68 4.11 20.43
CA HIS A 350 -2.81 3.85 19.54
C HIS A 350 -2.38 3.01 18.34
N MET A 351 -3.33 2.26 17.77
CA MET A 351 -3.18 1.68 16.44
C MET A 351 -3.57 2.75 15.42
N VAL A 352 -2.66 3.05 14.49
CA VAL A 352 -2.77 4.12 13.51
C VAL A 352 -2.55 3.55 12.12
N SER A 353 -3.34 4.03 11.17
CA SER A 353 -3.08 3.83 9.75
C SER A 353 -3.02 5.19 9.04
N ASN A 354 -2.43 5.23 7.86
CA ASN A 354 -2.39 6.41 7.01
C ASN A 354 -3.00 6.07 5.65
N VAL A 355 -4.08 6.76 5.29
CA VAL A 355 -4.74 6.62 3.98
C VAL A 355 -4.48 7.89 3.19
N THR A 356 -3.84 7.76 2.04
CA THR A 356 -3.43 8.86 1.16
C THR A 356 -4.04 8.68 -0.23
N ALA A 357 -4.29 9.78 -0.94
CA ALA A 357 -4.89 9.73 -2.28
C ALA A 357 -4.75 11.08 -3.02
N GLY A 358 -5.27 11.21 -4.25
CA GLY A 358 -5.32 12.51 -4.95
C GLY A 358 -6.60 12.82 -5.74
N THR A 359 -7.46 13.72 -5.21
CA THR A 359 -8.49 14.62 -5.85
C THR A 359 -9.50 14.11 -6.93
N VAL A 360 -10.84 14.38 -6.97
CA VAL A 360 -11.93 14.77 -6.02
C VAL A 360 -13.35 14.36 -6.55
N SER A 361 -14.09 13.36 -5.98
CA SER A 361 -15.49 13.47 -5.42
C SER A 361 -16.34 12.16 -5.12
N GLY A 362 -17.03 12.05 -3.94
CA GLY A 362 -18.34 11.32 -3.72
C GLY A 362 -18.55 9.99 -2.87
N ALA A 363 -19.40 10.04 -1.78
CA ALA A 363 -20.06 9.02 -0.86
C ALA A 363 -19.35 8.07 0.20
N PRO A 364 -19.99 7.59 1.34
CA PRO A 364 -20.94 8.18 2.33
C PRO A 364 -20.75 7.75 3.85
N LYS A 365 -21.50 8.34 4.83
CA LYS A 365 -21.41 8.06 6.30
C LYS A 365 -22.75 7.97 7.11
N LEU A 366 -23.91 7.94 6.45
CA LEU A 366 -25.14 8.56 6.97
C LEU A 366 -25.87 7.88 8.15
N ARG A 367 -26.01 6.54 8.18
CA ARG A 367 -26.94 5.85 9.11
C ARG A 367 -26.59 6.03 10.60
N ALA A 368 -25.30 6.09 10.93
CA ALA A 368 -24.86 6.34 12.30
C ALA A 368 -25.22 7.75 12.80
N MET A 369 -25.30 8.75 11.91
CA MET A 369 -25.67 10.12 12.28
C MET A 369 -27.16 10.27 12.60
N GLU A 370 -28.02 9.51 11.93
CA GLU A 370 -29.46 9.46 12.24
C GLU A 370 -29.69 8.95 13.67
N ILE A 371 -28.97 7.89 14.06
CA ILE A 371 -29.03 7.28 15.39
C ILE A 371 -28.45 8.23 16.46
N ILE A 372 -27.39 8.98 16.15
CA ILE A 372 -26.88 10.03 17.06
C ILE A 372 -27.96 11.09 17.32
N ALA A 373 -28.62 11.61 16.29
CA ALA A 373 -29.66 12.64 16.44
C ALA A 373 -30.95 12.13 17.12
N GLU A 374 -31.18 10.81 17.13
CA GLU A 374 -32.26 10.17 17.91
C GLU A 374 -31.91 10.05 19.40
N LEU A 375 -30.69 9.60 19.72
CA LEU A 375 -30.28 9.26 21.09
C LEU A 375 -29.70 10.46 21.86
N GLU A 376 -29.08 11.42 21.16
CA GLU A 376 -28.61 12.68 21.72
C GLU A 376 -29.67 13.76 21.53
N LYS A 377 -30.20 14.29 22.64
CA LYS A 377 -31.27 15.30 22.60
C LYS A 377 -30.76 16.70 22.26
N GLU A 378 -29.48 16.96 22.47
CA GLU A 378 -28.87 18.27 22.39
C GLU A 378 -27.86 18.33 21.25
N ALA A 379 -27.82 19.45 20.53
CA ALA A 379 -26.89 19.67 19.42
C ALA A 379 -25.42 19.66 19.90
N ARG A 380 -24.55 19.04 19.10
CA ARG A 380 -23.12 18.86 19.42
C ARG A 380 -22.29 20.15 19.28
N GLY A 381 -22.71 21.10 18.43
CA GLY A 381 -21.96 22.34 18.21
C GLY A 381 -20.53 22.05 17.73
N ALA A 382 -19.51 22.55 18.45
CA ALA A 382 -18.09 22.30 18.20
C ALA A 382 -17.55 20.95 18.69
N TYR A 383 -18.38 20.02 19.16
CA TYR A 383 -17.93 18.66 19.51
C TYR A 383 -17.90 17.73 18.29
N ALA A 384 -16.82 16.96 18.13
CA ALA A 384 -16.53 16.13 16.95
C ALA A 384 -16.42 16.93 15.63
N VAL A 385 -15.75 18.08 15.71
CA VAL A 385 -15.67 19.11 14.66
C VAL A 385 -14.26 19.29 14.10
N MET A 386 -14.18 19.64 12.83
CA MET A 386 -12.94 20.13 12.21
C MET A 386 -12.65 21.55 12.69
N ASN A 387 -11.43 21.78 13.17
CA ASN A 387 -10.80 23.11 13.12
C ASN A 387 -9.85 23.12 11.93
N GLU A 388 -10.03 24.06 11.01
CA GLU A 388 -9.28 24.08 9.75
C GLU A 388 -8.01 24.94 9.88
N GLU A 389 -6.86 24.28 9.76
CA GLU A 389 -5.61 24.90 9.32
C GLU A 389 -5.32 24.48 7.89
N SER A 390 -5.03 25.45 7.02
CA SER A 390 -4.50 25.17 5.68
C SER A 390 -2.97 25.03 5.73
N GLU A 391 -2.48 24.16 6.61
CA GLU A 391 -1.06 23.84 6.77
C GLU A 391 -0.58 22.75 5.81
N ARG A 392 0.32 23.17 4.92
CA ARG A 392 1.11 22.31 4.03
C ARG A 392 2.25 21.59 4.77
N PHE A 393 2.71 20.47 4.23
CA PHE A 393 3.78 19.55 4.68
C PHE A 393 4.51 19.88 6.00
N ALA A 394 4.44 18.97 6.97
CA ALA A 394 5.42 17.87 6.96
C ALA A 394 5.11 16.69 6.00
N THR A 395 6.18 16.13 5.41
CA THR A 395 6.35 14.82 4.72
C THR A 395 6.48 14.65 3.19
N GLU A 396 6.49 15.68 2.32
CA GLU A 396 6.98 15.50 0.91
C GLU A 396 8.10 16.46 0.45
N VAL A 397 8.29 17.62 1.10
CA VAL A 397 9.41 18.54 0.76
C VAL A 397 10.77 17.84 0.93
N SER A 398 10.86 16.82 1.78
CA SER A 398 12.10 16.07 2.02
C SER A 398 12.56 15.15 0.88
N HIS A 399 11.71 14.73 -0.06
CA HIS A 399 12.07 13.63 -0.98
C HIS A 399 12.77 14.10 -2.28
N ALA A 400 12.24 15.13 -2.95
CA ALA A 400 12.89 15.70 -4.13
C ALA A 400 14.20 16.43 -3.78
N GLU A 401 14.26 17.03 -2.60
CA GLU A 401 15.48 17.62 -2.04
C GLU A 401 16.41 16.52 -1.48
N GLY A 402 15.84 15.46 -0.87
CA GLY A 402 16.55 14.29 -0.37
C GLY A 402 17.41 13.60 -1.43
N MET A 403 16.88 13.37 -2.65
CA MET A 403 17.69 12.81 -3.75
C MET A 403 18.88 13.70 -4.14
N LYS A 404 18.72 15.03 -4.11
CA LYS A 404 19.84 15.96 -4.37
C LYS A 404 20.85 15.96 -3.21
N ASN A 405 20.38 15.97 -1.96
CA ASN A 405 21.21 15.99 -0.76
C ASN A 405 21.99 14.69 -0.58
N GLY A 406 21.36 13.53 -0.85
CA GLY A 406 22.02 12.23 -0.84
C GLY A 406 23.09 12.11 -1.92
N LEU A 407 22.83 12.61 -3.13
CA LEU A 407 23.84 12.70 -4.18
C LEU A 407 25.00 13.63 -3.79
N ALA A 408 24.72 14.78 -3.17
CA ALA A 408 25.75 15.71 -2.69
C ALA A 408 26.65 15.06 -1.63
N LYS A 409 26.07 14.42 -0.59
CA LYS A 409 26.81 13.64 0.41
C LYS A 409 27.74 12.60 -0.23
N ILE A 410 27.24 11.84 -1.19
CA ILE A 410 28.01 10.80 -1.87
C ILE A 410 29.14 11.39 -2.74
N LEU A 411 28.92 12.53 -3.40
CA LEU A 411 29.96 13.25 -4.15
C LEU A 411 31.09 13.79 -3.24
N GLU A 412 30.77 14.15 -2.01
CA GLU A 412 31.73 14.54 -0.97
C GLU A 412 32.45 13.33 -0.33
N GLY A 413 32.07 12.10 -0.68
CA GLY A 413 32.60 10.86 -0.09
C GLY A 413 31.96 10.47 1.25
N SER A 414 30.97 11.23 1.72
CA SER A 414 30.23 10.93 2.95
C SER A 414 29.33 9.70 2.78
N HIS A 415 29.17 8.94 3.86
CA HIS A 415 28.26 7.80 3.91
C HIS A 415 26.83 8.28 4.24
N LEU A 416 25.83 7.55 3.74
CA LEU A 416 24.44 7.77 4.15
C LEU A 416 24.12 6.99 5.42
N GLU A 417 23.26 7.55 6.27
CA GLU A 417 22.65 6.77 7.35
C GLU A 417 21.59 5.81 6.80
N GLN A 418 21.23 4.77 7.56
CA GLN A 418 20.29 3.74 7.12
C GLN A 418 18.92 4.31 6.70
N ALA A 419 18.40 5.29 7.45
CA ALA A 419 17.15 5.97 7.11
C ALA A 419 17.26 6.77 5.80
N GLU A 420 18.35 7.53 5.62
CA GLU A 420 18.59 8.30 4.40
C GLU A 420 18.69 7.38 3.17
N ALA A 421 19.41 6.27 3.30
CA ALA A 421 19.51 5.27 2.24
C ALA A 421 18.12 4.69 1.90
N ARG A 422 17.35 4.29 2.91
CA ARG A 422 15.98 3.78 2.71
C ARG A 422 15.11 4.78 1.95
N ASP A 423 15.15 6.05 2.32
CA ASP A 423 14.33 7.09 1.70
C ASP A 423 14.75 7.39 0.26
N LEU A 424 16.06 7.41 -0.03
CA LEU A 424 16.55 7.48 -1.42
C LEU A 424 16.06 6.31 -2.27
N MET A 425 16.08 5.09 -1.72
CA MET A 425 15.61 3.91 -2.45
C MET A 425 14.10 3.92 -2.64
N TYR A 426 13.31 4.46 -1.69
CA TYR A 426 11.88 4.69 -1.91
C TYR A 426 11.63 5.62 -3.10
N SER A 427 12.35 6.73 -3.25
CA SER A 427 12.21 7.60 -4.43
C SER A 427 12.59 6.90 -5.75
N ILE A 428 13.53 5.94 -5.74
CA ILE A 428 13.81 5.11 -6.92
C ILE A 428 12.64 4.13 -7.19
N MET A 429 12.15 3.44 -6.16
CA MET A 429 11.08 2.44 -6.30
C MET A 429 9.72 3.05 -6.67
N ARG A 430 9.45 4.29 -6.25
CA ARG A 430 8.23 5.05 -6.60
C ARG A 430 8.30 5.71 -7.99
N GLY A 431 9.47 5.71 -8.64
CA GLY A 431 9.68 6.34 -9.95
C GLY A 431 9.87 7.86 -9.92
N GLU A 432 10.16 8.43 -8.74
CA GLU A 432 10.42 9.86 -8.53
C GLU A 432 11.84 10.25 -9.00
N ALA A 433 12.78 9.31 -8.94
CA ALA A 433 14.17 9.52 -9.34
C ALA A 433 14.38 9.39 -10.86
N THR A 434 15.06 10.37 -11.47
CA THR A 434 15.40 10.32 -12.90
C THR A 434 16.49 9.27 -13.18
N PRO A 435 16.58 8.73 -14.42
CA PRO A 435 17.65 7.82 -14.84
C PRO A 435 19.06 8.34 -14.54
N ALA A 436 19.29 9.65 -14.72
CA ALA A 436 20.57 10.30 -14.43
C ALA A 436 20.90 10.33 -12.93
N GLN A 437 19.92 10.60 -12.07
CA GLN A 437 20.10 10.54 -10.61
C GLN A 437 20.38 9.11 -10.13
N ILE A 438 19.64 8.12 -10.65
CA ILE A 438 19.88 6.69 -10.36
C ILE A 438 21.30 6.30 -10.81
N GLY A 439 21.71 6.68 -12.03
CA GLY A 439 23.04 6.43 -12.55
C GLY A 439 24.16 7.05 -11.69
N GLY A 440 23.99 8.32 -11.32
CA GLY A 440 24.91 9.05 -10.45
C GLY A 440 25.03 8.45 -9.06
N LEU A 441 23.91 8.08 -8.45
CA LEU A 441 23.86 7.46 -7.12
C LEU A 441 24.61 6.11 -7.12
N LEU A 442 24.30 5.26 -8.10
CA LEU A 442 24.90 3.93 -8.21
C LEU A 442 26.40 3.99 -8.47
N MET A 443 26.88 4.98 -9.23
CA MET A 443 28.31 5.14 -9.50
C MET A 443 29.04 5.79 -8.33
N GLY A 444 28.46 6.81 -7.69
CA GLY A 444 29.02 7.43 -6.49
C GLY A 444 29.18 6.44 -5.34
N LEU A 445 28.15 5.65 -5.03
CA LEU A 445 28.23 4.57 -4.04
C LEU A 445 29.32 3.55 -4.39
N ARG A 446 29.43 3.17 -5.66
CA ARG A 446 30.43 2.19 -6.11
C ARG A 446 31.87 2.72 -6.00
N MET A 447 32.08 4.02 -6.22
CA MET A 447 33.37 4.69 -6.09
C MET A 447 33.75 4.95 -4.63
N LYS A 448 32.78 5.31 -3.79
CA LYS A 448 32.94 5.51 -2.33
C LYS A 448 33.20 4.21 -1.58
N GLY A 449 32.57 3.12 -2.03
CA GLY A 449 32.39 1.90 -1.26
C GLY A 449 31.08 1.95 -0.48
N GLU A 450 30.34 0.84 -0.54
CA GLU A 450 29.02 0.67 0.06
C GLU A 450 29.12 0.28 1.55
N THR A 451 28.30 0.86 2.43
CA THR A 451 28.29 0.54 3.88
C THR A 451 27.19 -0.46 4.26
N VAL A 452 27.27 -1.00 5.49
CA VAL A 452 26.20 -1.83 6.08
C VAL A 452 24.89 -1.04 6.17
N ASP A 453 24.93 0.21 6.64
CA ASP A 453 23.75 1.07 6.78
C ASP A 453 23.07 1.33 5.43
N GLU A 454 23.86 1.65 4.40
CA GLU A 454 23.40 1.89 3.02
C GLU A 454 22.72 0.66 2.41
N ILE A 455 23.37 -0.51 2.51
CA ILE A 455 22.82 -1.76 1.96
C ILE A 455 21.56 -2.19 2.74
N THR A 456 21.54 -2.01 4.07
CA THR A 456 20.38 -2.33 4.92
C THR A 456 19.19 -1.47 4.56
N GLY A 457 19.34 -0.14 4.54
CA GLY A 457 18.24 0.78 4.21
C GLY A 457 17.68 0.57 2.80
N PHE A 458 18.55 0.31 1.82
CA PHE A 458 18.13 -0.03 0.46
C PHE A 458 17.36 -1.35 0.40
N ALA A 459 17.79 -2.39 1.14
CA ALA A 459 17.08 -3.66 1.20
C ALA A 459 15.73 -3.54 1.93
N GLU A 460 15.64 -2.74 3.00
CA GLU A 460 14.39 -2.41 3.69
C GLU A 460 13.37 -1.78 2.74
N ALA A 461 13.76 -0.73 1.99
CA ALA A 461 12.87 -0.07 1.03
C ALA A 461 12.38 -1.02 -0.07
N MET A 462 13.26 -1.89 -0.59
CA MET A 462 12.87 -2.90 -1.58
C MET A 462 11.93 -3.98 -1.02
N ARG A 463 12.10 -4.40 0.25
CA ARG A 463 11.14 -5.27 0.97
C ARG A 463 9.82 -4.55 1.32
N GLY A 464 9.86 -3.23 1.46
CA GLY A 464 8.69 -2.38 1.73
C GLY A 464 7.83 -2.10 0.49
N GLN A 465 8.41 -2.10 -0.71
CA GLN A 465 7.70 -1.86 -1.98
C GLN A 465 7.45 -3.13 -2.81
N GLY A 466 7.91 -4.29 -2.34
CA GLY A 466 7.65 -5.57 -2.99
C GLY A 466 6.33 -6.20 -2.56
N GLY A 467 5.74 -7.02 -3.45
CA GLY A 467 4.67 -7.93 -3.07
C GLY A 467 5.18 -8.94 -2.04
N ARG A 468 4.36 -9.24 -1.02
CA ARG A 468 4.73 -10.16 0.07
C ARG A 468 3.99 -11.48 -0.03
N ILE A 469 4.67 -12.56 0.35
CA ILE A 469 4.05 -13.86 0.60
C ILE A 469 3.82 -13.95 2.11
N LEU A 470 2.57 -14.06 2.54
CA LEU A 470 2.22 -14.11 3.96
C LEU A 470 2.58 -15.50 4.51
N THR A 471 3.71 -15.59 5.21
CA THR A 471 4.15 -16.82 5.91
C THR A 471 4.37 -16.53 7.39
N ASP A 472 4.45 -17.59 8.19
CA ASP A 472 4.91 -17.54 9.59
C ASP A 472 6.42 -17.24 9.72
N GLY A 473 7.16 -17.20 8.62
CA GLY A 473 8.59 -16.82 8.51
C GLY A 473 9.58 -17.75 9.21
N ASN A 474 9.10 -18.68 10.05
CA ASN A 474 9.91 -19.44 10.98
C ASN A 474 10.39 -20.75 10.37
N GLY A 475 11.71 -20.93 10.24
CA GLY A 475 12.27 -22.14 9.61
C GLY A 475 12.44 -22.02 8.09
N LEU A 476 12.19 -20.84 7.54
CA LEU A 476 12.10 -20.64 6.09
C LEU A 476 13.47 -20.29 5.51
N LEU A 477 13.95 -21.13 4.59
CA LEU A 477 15.23 -20.99 3.92
C LEU A 477 15.08 -20.30 2.56
N ASP A 478 16.03 -19.41 2.25
CA ASP A 478 16.37 -19.04 0.88
C ASP A 478 17.80 -19.48 0.51
N THR A 479 18.06 -19.69 -0.77
CA THR A 479 19.40 -19.95 -1.28
C THR A 479 19.60 -19.34 -2.66
N CYS A 480 20.63 -18.52 -2.81
CA CYS A 480 21.00 -17.91 -4.09
C CYS A 480 22.47 -17.48 -4.09
N GLY A 481 23.06 -17.43 -5.29
CA GLY A 481 24.26 -16.63 -5.53
C GLY A 481 23.87 -15.25 -6.05
N THR A 482 24.68 -14.21 -5.82
CA THR A 482 24.49 -12.87 -6.43
C THR A 482 24.52 -12.91 -7.96
N GLY A 483 25.05 -13.99 -8.54
CA GLY A 483 25.42 -14.05 -9.93
C GLY A 483 26.60 -13.13 -10.24
N GLY A 484 27.02 -13.13 -11.50
CA GLY A 484 28.03 -12.20 -11.99
C GLY A 484 29.47 -12.51 -11.54
N SER A 485 29.77 -13.68 -10.99
CA SER A 485 31.16 -14.18 -10.85
C SER A 485 31.93 -14.17 -12.18
N GLY A 486 31.23 -14.29 -13.31
CA GLY A 486 31.81 -14.46 -14.64
C GLY A 486 32.05 -15.94 -14.98
N ILE A 487 31.96 -16.81 -13.98
CA ILE A 487 32.00 -18.27 -14.13
C ILE A 487 30.61 -18.74 -14.53
N HIS A 488 30.53 -19.38 -15.69
CA HIS A 488 29.28 -19.92 -16.21
C HIS A 488 28.97 -21.29 -15.62
N LYS A 489 28.71 -21.35 -14.30
CA LYS A 489 28.23 -22.54 -13.60
C LYS A 489 26.80 -22.91 -14.01
N PHE A 490 26.43 -24.18 -13.88
CA PHE A 490 25.02 -24.59 -13.88
C PHE A 490 24.32 -24.14 -12.59
N ASN A 491 23.00 -24.32 -12.49
CA ASN A 491 22.16 -23.74 -11.45
C ASN A 491 22.22 -24.50 -10.10
N ILE A 492 23.40 -24.53 -9.48
CA ILE A 492 23.73 -25.23 -8.22
C ILE A 492 22.72 -24.91 -7.11
N SER A 493 22.49 -23.64 -6.79
CA SER A 493 21.53 -23.23 -5.74
C SER A 493 20.07 -23.54 -6.09
N THR A 494 19.70 -23.79 -7.35
CA THR A 494 18.34 -24.28 -7.71
C THR A 494 18.21 -25.76 -7.39
N ALA A 495 19.18 -26.59 -7.79
CA ALA A 495 19.19 -28.01 -7.44
C ALA A 495 19.28 -28.23 -5.92
N SER A 496 20.09 -27.40 -5.24
CA SER A 496 20.29 -27.47 -3.78
C SER A 496 19.03 -27.14 -2.99
N ALA A 497 18.23 -26.18 -3.46
CA ALA A 497 16.93 -25.84 -2.86
C ALA A 497 15.95 -27.04 -2.88
N ILE A 498 15.84 -27.72 -4.02
CA ILE A 498 14.94 -28.88 -4.19
C ILE A 498 15.40 -30.05 -3.32
N ILE A 499 16.71 -30.34 -3.23
CA ILE A 499 17.25 -31.40 -2.36
C ILE A 499 17.02 -31.08 -0.88
N ALA A 500 17.21 -29.82 -0.44
CA ALA A 500 16.94 -29.43 0.93
C ALA A 500 15.45 -29.60 1.28
N SER A 501 14.53 -29.23 0.38
CA SER A 501 13.09 -29.47 0.57
C SER A 501 12.70 -30.95 0.56
N ALA A 502 13.44 -31.80 -0.17
CA ALA A 502 13.25 -33.25 -0.15
C ALA A 502 13.57 -33.90 1.22
N VAL A 503 14.21 -33.17 2.15
CA VAL A 503 14.40 -33.56 3.56
C VAL A 503 13.67 -32.64 4.54
N SER A 504 12.56 -32.04 4.12
CA SER A 504 11.63 -31.24 4.94
C SER A 504 12.16 -29.87 5.40
N VAL A 505 13.20 -29.31 4.76
CA VAL A 505 13.48 -27.87 4.88
C VAL A 505 12.38 -27.10 4.14
N ARG A 506 11.75 -26.10 4.77
CA ARG A 506 10.85 -25.17 4.05
C ARG A 506 11.70 -24.18 3.25
N VAL A 507 11.48 -24.10 1.93
CA VAL A 507 12.31 -23.27 1.03
C VAL A 507 11.46 -22.30 0.21
N ALA A 508 11.63 -21.00 0.44
CA ALA A 508 11.09 -19.95 -0.44
C ALA A 508 12.23 -19.38 -1.26
N LYS A 509 12.51 -19.99 -2.42
CA LYS A 509 13.68 -19.62 -3.24
C LYS A 509 13.39 -18.34 -4.02
N HIS A 510 14.10 -17.25 -3.73
CA HIS A 510 14.03 -16.05 -4.55
C HIS A 510 14.94 -16.18 -5.79
N GLY A 511 14.47 -15.75 -6.96
CA GLY A 511 15.27 -15.82 -8.18
C GLY A 511 14.70 -15.07 -9.39
N ASN A 512 15.52 -14.97 -10.43
CA ASN A 512 15.21 -14.24 -11.66
C ASN A 512 15.79 -14.97 -12.90
N ARG A 513 15.46 -14.47 -14.08
CA ARG A 513 16.05 -14.84 -15.37
C ARG A 513 17.50 -14.36 -15.49
N SER A 514 18.29 -14.96 -16.38
CA SER A 514 19.68 -14.53 -16.59
C SER A 514 19.78 -13.18 -17.29
N ALA A 515 20.56 -12.26 -16.71
CA ALA A 515 20.94 -11.01 -17.36
C ALA A 515 22.12 -11.16 -18.36
N SER A 516 22.80 -12.32 -18.37
CA SER A 516 24.01 -12.59 -19.17
C SER A 516 23.82 -13.65 -20.25
N GLY A 517 22.58 -14.09 -20.50
CA GLY A 517 22.20 -14.81 -21.72
C GLY A 517 22.51 -16.31 -21.78
N LYS A 518 22.73 -16.98 -20.63
CA LYS A 518 22.84 -18.47 -20.58
C LYS A 518 21.59 -19.13 -19.98
N ALA A 519 21.48 -19.16 -18.65
CA ALA A 519 20.26 -19.57 -17.95
C ALA A 519 20.25 -19.05 -16.50
N GLY A 520 19.13 -18.48 -16.07
CA GLY A 520 18.85 -18.09 -14.69
C GLY A 520 18.07 -19.17 -13.94
N SER A 521 17.77 -18.94 -12.67
CA SER A 521 16.99 -19.90 -11.87
C SER A 521 15.57 -20.07 -12.42
N ALA A 522 14.96 -18.98 -12.88
CA ALA A 522 13.65 -18.99 -13.52
C ALA A 522 13.67 -19.80 -14.83
N ASP A 523 14.63 -19.51 -15.72
CA ASP A 523 14.73 -20.13 -17.05
C ASP A 523 14.92 -21.66 -16.96
N VAL A 524 15.67 -22.14 -15.95
CA VAL A 524 15.86 -23.59 -15.71
C VAL A 524 14.64 -24.23 -15.04
N LEU A 525 13.94 -23.53 -14.15
CA LEU A 525 12.72 -24.07 -13.53
C LEU A 525 11.61 -24.27 -14.58
N GLU A 526 11.44 -23.34 -15.51
CA GLU A 526 10.54 -23.52 -16.66
C GLU A 526 10.98 -24.69 -17.55
N ALA A 527 12.28 -24.81 -17.85
CA ALA A 527 12.82 -25.95 -18.63
C ALA A 527 12.71 -27.31 -17.90
N LEU A 528 12.50 -27.30 -16.58
CA LEU A 528 12.17 -28.48 -15.79
C LEU A 528 10.65 -28.79 -15.78
N GLY A 529 9.79 -27.82 -16.11
CA GLY A 529 8.33 -27.93 -16.11
C GLY A 529 7.62 -27.16 -14.98
N VAL A 530 8.33 -26.38 -14.17
CA VAL A 530 7.73 -25.66 -13.03
C VAL A 530 7.10 -24.34 -13.50
N ASN A 531 5.85 -24.10 -13.14
CA ASN A 531 5.23 -22.78 -13.32
C ASN A 531 5.84 -21.78 -12.31
N ILE A 532 6.56 -20.79 -12.82
CA ILE A 532 7.25 -19.76 -12.03
C ILE A 532 6.40 -18.50 -11.76
N HIS A 533 5.19 -18.41 -12.34
CA HIS A 533 4.34 -17.22 -12.31
C HIS A 533 3.27 -17.26 -11.21
N LEU A 534 3.61 -17.86 -10.06
CA LEU A 534 2.72 -17.90 -8.91
C LEU A 534 2.55 -16.50 -8.29
N ASP A 535 1.33 -16.20 -7.83
CA ASP A 535 1.05 -15.01 -7.02
C ASP A 535 1.43 -15.21 -5.53
N GLY A 536 1.11 -14.22 -4.68
CA GLY A 536 1.45 -14.25 -3.26
C GLY A 536 0.70 -15.33 -2.44
N GLU A 537 -0.50 -15.72 -2.86
CA GLU A 537 -1.27 -16.77 -2.21
C GLU A 537 -0.88 -18.15 -2.74
N GLN A 538 -0.79 -18.32 -4.06
CA GLN A 538 -0.38 -19.58 -4.69
C GLN A 538 1.01 -20.01 -4.23
N ALA A 539 1.96 -19.08 -4.10
CA ALA A 539 3.30 -19.38 -3.58
C ALA A 539 3.29 -19.74 -2.08
N ARG A 540 2.33 -19.23 -1.29
CA ARG A 540 2.11 -19.65 0.10
C ARG A 540 1.54 -21.07 0.15
N GLN A 541 0.47 -21.34 -0.60
CA GLN A 541 -0.16 -22.66 -0.67
C GLN A 541 0.86 -23.74 -1.10
N CYS A 542 1.63 -23.48 -2.16
CA CYS A 542 2.73 -24.35 -2.61
C CYS A 542 3.78 -24.61 -1.50
N LEU A 543 4.19 -23.55 -0.78
CA LEU A 543 5.14 -23.68 0.33
C LEU A 543 4.58 -24.50 1.51
N ASP A 544 3.29 -24.37 1.81
CA ASP A 544 2.62 -25.06 2.91
C ASP A 544 2.31 -26.53 2.57
N GLU A 545 1.93 -26.83 1.32
CA GLU A 545 1.62 -28.19 0.84
C GLU A 545 2.88 -29.04 0.65
N ILE A 546 3.89 -28.54 -0.08
CA ILE A 546 5.04 -29.32 -0.51
C ILE A 546 6.38 -28.85 0.07
N GLY A 547 6.39 -27.79 0.89
CA GLY A 547 7.61 -27.32 1.57
C GLY A 547 8.60 -26.57 0.67
N ILE A 548 8.21 -26.18 -0.55
CA ILE A 548 9.03 -25.37 -1.45
C ILE A 548 8.17 -24.52 -2.38
N CYS A 549 8.53 -23.25 -2.56
CA CYS A 549 8.01 -22.40 -3.62
C CYS A 549 9.14 -21.59 -4.29
N PHE A 550 8.87 -21.11 -5.50
CA PHE A 550 9.78 -20.20 -6.22
C PHE A 550 9.17 -18.80 -6.27
N CYS A 551 9.89 -17.84 -5.70
CA CYS A 551 9.51 -16.44 -5.73
C CYS A 551 10.15 -15.77 -6.95
N PHE A 552 9.41 -15.60 -8.04
CA PHE A 552 9.95 -14.97 -9.25
C PHE A 552 10.04 -13.45 -9.09
N ALA A 553 11.27 -12.91 -9.07
CA ALA A 553 11.57 -11.52 -8.75
C ALA A 553 10.81 -10.47 -9.58
N GLN A 554 10.38 -10.80 -10.80
CA GLN A 554 9.62 -9.87 -11.66
C GLN A 554 8.16 -9.72 -11.22
N VAL A 555 7.59 -10.74 -10.57
CA VAL A 555 6.24 -10.71 -9.97
C VAL A 555 6.26 -9.92 -8.67
N TYR A 556 7.24 -10.19 -7.79
CA TYR A 556 7.27 -9.60 -6.45
C TYR A 556 7.97 -8.23 -6.35
N HIS A 557 8.76 -7.82 -7.35
CA HIS A 557 9.41 -6.50 -7.37
C HIS A 557 9.10 -5.69 -8.65
N PRO A 558 7.83 -5.40 -8.98
CA PRO A 558 7.45 -4.69 -10.21
C PRO A 558 8.05 -3.27 -10.27
N SER A 559 8.24 -2.62 -9.12
CA SER A 559 8.90 -1.32 -8.95
C SER A 559 10.36 -1.30 -9.44
N MET A 560 11.02 -2.46 -9.59
CA MET A 560 12.38 -2.53 -10.16
C MET A 560 12.46 -2.05 -11.62
N LYS A 561 11.34 -1.92 -12.33
CA LYS A 561 11.27 -1.31 -13.67
C LYS A 561 11.94 0.07 -13.73
N HIS A 562 11.82 0.87 -12.66
CA HIS A 562 12.40 2.22 -12.58
C HIS A 562 13.94 2.19 -12.54
N ALA A 563 14.54 1.19 -11.88
CA ALA A 563 15.99 1.01 -11.82
C ALA A 563 16.55 0.16 -12.98
N ALA A 564 15.70 -0.54 -13.75
CA ALA A 564 16.14 -1.52 -14.75
C ALA A 564 16.89 -0.89 -15.93
N ALA A 565 16.36 0.19 -16.53
CA ALA A 565 17.01 0.86 -17.65
C ALA A 565 18.36 1.50 -17.28
N PRO A 566 18.49 2.32 -16.20
CA PRO A 566 19.78 2.86 -15.75
C PRO A 566 20.84 1.78 -15.49
N ARG A 567 20.46 0.66 -14.87
CA ARG A 567 21.38 -0.46 -14.62
C ARG A 567 21.86 -1.12 -15.92
N LYS A 568 20.98 -1.26 -16.91
CA LYS A 568 21.32 -1.83 -18.22
C LYS A 568 22.23 -0.91 -19.02
N GLU A 569 22.00 0.40 -18.96
CA GLU A 569 22.83 1.43 -19.60
C GLU A 569 24.23 1.54 -18.97
N LEU A 570 24.33 1.47 -17.64
CA LEU A 570 25.61 1.48 -16.94
C LEU A 570 26.48 0.26 -17.28
N GLY A 571 25.89 -0.92 -17.46
CA GLY A 571 26.60 -2.15 -17.83
C GLY A 571 27.63 -2.68 -16.81
N VAL A 572 27.77 -2.04 -15.64
CA VAL A 572 28.74 -2.37 -14.59
C VAL A 572 28.07 -2.86 -13.31
N ARG A 573 28.85 -3.50 -12.42
CA ARG A 573 28.35 -3.99 -11.13
C ARG A 573 28.12 -2.82 -10.16
N THR A 574 26.97 -2.82 -9.48
CA THR A 574 26.54 -1.80 -8.51
C THR A 574 25.93 -2.46 -7.27
N ILE A 575 25.51 -1.67 -6.29
CA ILE A 575 24.83 -2.17 -5.07
C ILE A 575 23.63 -3.09 -5.36
N PHE A 576 22.92 -2.89 -6.48
CA PHE A 576 21.82 -3.77 -6.90
C PHE A 576 22.23 -5.22 -7.21
N ASN A 577 23.52 -5.52 -7.40
CA ASN A 577 24.01 -6.90 -7.48
C ASN A 577 24.02 -7.60 -6.12
N MET A 578 24.08 -6.84 -5.02
CA MET A 578 23.99 -7.36 -3.65
C MET A 578 22.55 -7.36 -3.13
N LEU A 579 21.71 -6.40 -3.55
CA LEU A 579 20.35 -6.23 -3.03
C LEU A 579 19.38 -7.37 -3.38
N GLY A 580 19.43 -7.95 -4.59
CA GLY A 580 18.45 -8.97 -5.02
C GLY A 580 18.30 -10.17 -4.06
N PRO A 581 19.41 -10.78 -3.60
CA PRO A 581 19.39 -11.78 -2.52
C PRO A 581 18.79 -11.31 -1.18
N LEU A 582 18.90 -10.02 -0.86
CA LEU A 582 18.48 -9.47 0.43
C LEU A 582 16.96 -9.24 0.52
N THR A 583 16.23 -9.30 -0.61
CA THR A 583 14.84 -8.83 -0.71
C THR A 583 13.81 -9.95 -0.89
N ASN A 584 14.11 -11.16 -0.39
CA ASN A 584 13.19 -12.31 -0.44
C ASN A 584 11.76 -11.94 0.05
N PRO A 585 10.71 -12.11 -0.77
CA PRO A 585 9.36 -11.62 -0.47
C PRO A 585 8.57 -12.48 0.53
N ALA A 586 9.08 -13.67 0.89
CA ALA A 586 8.45 -14.56 1.87
C ALA A 586 8.95 -14.39 3.30
N GLY A 587 9.93 -13.50 3.53
CA GLY A 587 10.47 -13.23 4.86
C GLY A 587 11.34 -14.35 5.42
N ALA A 588 12.10 -15.04 4.56
CA ALA A 588 13.00 -16.13 4.95
C ALA A 588 13.95 -15.72 6.09
N ASP A 589 13.83 -16.38 7.25
CA ASP A 589 14.65 -16.13 8.44
C ASP A 589 16.01 -16.86 8.42
N ARG A 590 16.27 -17.65 7.36
CA ARG A 590 17.51 -18.39 7.12
C ARG A 590 17.96 -18.25 5.67
N GLN A 591 19.28 -18.15 5.43
CA GLN A 591 19.79 -18.01 4.06
C GLN A 591 21.17 -18.64 3.80
N LEU A 592 21.36 -19.27 2.64
CA LEU A 592 22.68 -19.53 2.04
C LEU A 592 22.90 -18.57 0.87
N LEU A 593 23.83 -17.63 1.01
CA LEU A 593 24.08 -16.54 0.05
C LEU A 593 25.51 -16.60 -0.50
N GLY A 594 25.65 -16.94 -1.78
CA GLY A 594 26.92 -16.90 -2.50
C GLY A 594 27.28 -15.49 -3.02
N LEU A 595 28.49 -15.04 -2.73
CA LEU A 595 29.10 -13.80 -3.25
C LEU A 595 30.32 -14.11 -4.11
N TYR A 596 30.59 -13.28 -5.12
CA TYR A 596 31.86 -13.32 -5.87
C TYR A 596 33.03 -12.63 -5.15
N ASP A 597 32.74 -11.71 -4.21
CA ASP A 597 33.73 -10.90 -3.50
C ASP A 597 33.86 -11.35 -2.05
N ARG A 598 34.89 -12.15 -1.79
CA ARG A 598 35.19 -12.69 -0.46
C ARG A 598 35.32 -11.61 0.61
N SER A 599 35.85 -10.43 0.27
CA SER A 599 36.06 -9.35 1.24
C SER A 599 34.75 -8.79 1.84
N ARG A 600 33.61 -9.07 1.20
CA ARG A 600 32.27 -8.59 1.59
C ARG A 600 31.45 -9.61 2.37
N THR A 601 31.93 -10.86 2.52
CA THR A 601 31.15 -11.90 3.23
C THR A 601 30.77 -11.50 4.67
N PRO A 602 31.62 -10.84 5.49
CA PRO A 602 31.23 -10.46 6.85
C PRO A 602 30.27 -9.27 6.86
N MET A 603 30.46 -8.31 5.95
CA MET A 603 29.60 -7.13 5.78
C MET A 603 28.16 -7.55 5.44
N ILE A 604 28.00 -8.48 4.49
CA ILE A 604 26.67 -8.96 4.09
C ILE A 604 26.04 -9.85 5.17
N ALA A 605 26.82 -10.63 5.93
CA ALA A 605 26.30 -11.38 7.08
C ALA A 605 25.74 -10.44 8.17
N GLU A 606 26.39 -9.31 8.43
CA GLU A 606 25.90 -8.27 9.33
C GLU A 606 24.68 -7.51 8.77
N VAL A 607 24.61 -7.26 7.45
CA VAL A 607 23.36 -6.74 6.83
C VAL A 607 22.19 -7.71 7.05
N LEU A 608 22.42 -9.03 6.89
CA LEU A 608 21.38 -10.04 7.13
C LEU A 608 20.92 -10.08 8.59
N ASN A 609 21.83 -9.87 9.54
CA ASN A 609 21.55 -9.74 10.98
C ASN A 609 20.56 -8.60 11.24
N ARG A 610 20.86 -7.40 10.69
CA ARG A 610 20.00 -6.21 10.82
C ARG A 610 18.66 -6.35 10.10
N LEU A 611 18.63 -7.06 8.97
CA LEU A 611 17.41 -7.42 8.25
C LEU A 611 16.60 -8.56 8.92
N GLY A 612 16.97 -8.97 10.13
CA GLY A 612 16.19 -9.86 11.00
C GLY A 612 16.39 -11.36 10.78
N LEU A 613 17.40 -11.78 10.01
CA LEU A 613 17.66 -13.22 9.82
C LEU A 613 18.26 -13.83 11.10
N LYS A 614 17.81 -15.05 11.44
CA LYS A 614 18.27 -15.78 12.63
C LYS A 614 19.55 -16.56 12.37
N ARG A 615 19.73 -17.06 11.15
CA ARG A 615 20.96 -17.76 10.70
C ARG A 615 21.24 -17.50 9.23
N ALA A 616 22.49 -17.30 8.86
CA ALA A 616 22.88 -17.24 7.46
C ALA A 616 24.29 -17.78 7.23
N LEU A 617 24.55 -18.28 6.04
CA LEU A 617 25.89 -18.59 5.54
C LEU A 617 26.15 -17.70 4.33
N VAL A 618 27.01 -16.70 4.50
CA VAL A 618 27.46 -15.87 3.37
C VAL A 618 28.78 -16.40 2.88
N VAL A 619 28.79 -16.97 1.68
CA VAL A 619 29.90 -17.79 1.17
C VAL A 619 30.58 -17.16 -0.03
N ALA A 620 31.91 -17.28 -0.10
CA ALA A 620 32.69 -16.89 -1.27
C ALA A 620 33.89 -17.83 -1.44
N SER A 621 33.92 -18.55 -2.54
CA SER A 621 34.98 -19.52 -2.84
C SER A 621 36.31 -18.84 -3.17
N HIS A 622 37.41 -19.59 -3.04
CA HIS A 622 38.75 -19.10 -3.38
C HIS A 622 39.04 -19.11 -4.88
N ASP A 623 38.27 -19.87 -5.68
CA ASP A 623 38.31 -19.89 -7.14
C ASP A 623 37.32 -18.90 -7.80
N GLY A 624 36.56 -18.12 -7.01
CA GLY A 624 35.73 -17.00 -7.48
C GLY A 624 34.27 -17.35 -7.81
N LEU A 625 33.88 -18.61 -7.59
CA LEU A 625 32.49 -19.09 -7.61
C LEU A 625 31.63 -18.41 -6.53
N ASP A 626 30.45 -17.92 -6.93
CA ASP A 626 29.39 -17.41 -6.04
C ASP A 626 28.48 -18.54 -5.51
N GLU A 627 29.10 -19.62 -5.01
CA GLU A 627 28.53 -20.78 -4.30
C GLU A 627 29.65 -21.38 -3.42
N ILE A 628 29.37 -22.43 -2.64
CA ILE A 628 30.44 -23.28 -2.08
C ILE A 628 31.07 -24.09 -3.22
N SER A 629 32.37 -23.92 -3.47
CA SER A 629 33.07 -24.60 -4.56
C SER A 629 33.44 -26.04 -4.21
N ILE A 630 33.52 -26.89 -5.25
CA ILE A 630 34.04 -28.26 -5.18
C ILE A 630 35.53 -28.34 -5.61
N SER A 631 36.08 -27.25 -6.16
CA SER A 631 37.45 -27.17 -6.70
C SER A 631 38.44 -26.53 -5.74
N ALA A 632 37.97 -25.73 -4.79
CA ALA A 632 38.79 -24.93 -3.89
C ALA A 632 38.10 -24.72 -2.52
N PRO A 633 38.86 -24.36 -1.47
CA PRO A 633 38.28 -23.90 -0.21
C PRO A 633 37.28 -22.75 -0.41
N THR A 634 36.36 -22.61 0.53
CA THR A 634 35.34 -21.56 0.53
C THR A 634 35.33 -20.83 1.86
N GLN A 635 35.40 -19.50 1.81
CA GLN A 635 35.20 -18.68 3.00
C GLN A 635 33.71 -18.57 3.30
N VAL A 636 33.35 -18.76 4.56
CA VAL A 636 32.00 -18.70 5.11
C VAL A 636 32.00 -17.65 6.21
N SER A 637 31.13 -16.65 6.10
CA SER A 637 30.72 -15.82 7.22
C SER A 637 29.36 -16.33 7.70
N GLU A 638 29.36 -17.09 8.81
CA GLU A 638 28.16 -17.63 9.43
C GLU A 638 27.57 -16.60 10.41
N LEU A 639 26.35 -16.15 10.14
CA LEU A 639 25.49 -15.50 11.12
C LEU A 639 24.80 -16.59 11.96
N ARG A 640 24.99 -16.56 13.28
CA ARG A 640 24.33 -17.46 14.23
C ARG A 640 24.21 -16.79 15.60
N ASN A 641 23.03 -16.85 16.21
CA ASN A 641 22.74 -16.24 17.52
C ASN A 641 23.01 -14.72 17.59
N GLY A 642 22.90 -14.00 16.46
CA GLY A 642 23.21 -12.56 16.37
C GLY A 642 24.70 -12.22 16.23
N GLU A 643 25.58 -13.22 16.19
CA GLU A 643 27.02 -13.05 15.97
C GLU A 643 27.42 -13.52 14.57
N VAL A 644 28.44 -12.87 13.98
CA VAL A 644 29.04 -13.26 12.69
C VAL A 644 30.42 -13.87 12.93
N HIS A 645 30.58 -15.13 12.53
CA HIS A 645 31.83 -15.89 12.64
C HIS A 645 32.36 -16.24 11.24
N THR A 646 33.60 -15.85 10.92
CA THR A 646 34.19 -16.10 9.60
C THR A 646 35.27 -17.18 9.66
N TYR A 647 35.14 -18.20 8.80
CA TYR A 647 36.06 -19.33 8.69
C TYR A 647 36.14 -19.83 7.24
N ASP A 648 37.10 -20.72 6.93
CA ASP A 648 37.17 -21.42 5.65
C ASP A 648 36.73 -22.89 5.82
N ILE A 649 36.08 -23.44 4.80
CA ILE A 649 35.74 -24.87 4.68
C ILE A 649 36.40 -25.48 3.44
N ASP A 650 36.83 -26.73 3.52
CA ASP A 650 37.31 -27.50 2.37
C ASP A 650 36.33 -28.64 2.04
N PRO A 651 36.04 -28.94 0.76
CA PRO A 651 35.15 -30.04 0.39
C PRO A 651 35.56 -31.41 0.95
N ARG A 652 36.86 -31.62 1.17
CA ARG A 652 37.40 -32.86 1.74
C ARG A 652 36.98 -33.08 3.19
N ASP A 653 36.76 -32.00 3.94
CA ASP A 653 36.25 -32.08 5.32
C ASP A 653 34.81 -32.62 5.37
N MET A 654 34.07 -32.49 4.26
CA MET A 654 32.71 -32.99 4.08
C MET A 654 32.65 -34.37 3.42
N GLY A 655 33.81 -35.03 3.24
CA GLY A 655 33.92 -36.36 2.63
C GLY A 655 33.83 -36.38 1.09
N LEU A 656 33.92 -35.22 0.43
CA LEU A 656 33.83 -35.10 -1.02
C LEU A 656 35.22 -35.01 -1.68
N SER A 657 35.31 -35.48 -2.93
CA SER A 657 36.53 -35.33 -3.74
C SER A 657 36.60 -33.94 -4.37
N LEU A 658 37.81 -33.40 -4.52
CA LEU A 658 38.03 -32.18 -5.32
C LEU A 658 37.89 -32.50 -6.81
N HIS A 659 37.18 -31.64 -7.54
CA HIS A 659 37.03 -31.71 -9.01
C HIS A 659 37.51 -30.39 -9.65
N PRO A 660 38.04 -30.38 -10.88
CA PRO A 660 38.35 -29.13 -11.59
C PRO A 660 37.10 -28.27 -11.81
N LEU A 661 37.23 -26.94 -11.70
CA LEU A 661 36.13 -25.97 -11.81
C LEU A 661 35.40 -26.07 -13.17
N GLU A 662 36.12 -26.45 -14.22
CA GLU A 662 35.60 -26.68 -15.57
C GLU A 662 34.53 -27.79 -15.60
N SER A 663 34.56 -28.70 -14.61
CA SER A 663 33.66 -29.86 -14.49
C SER A 663 32.27 -29.49 -13.94
N VAL A 664 32.06 -28.24 -13.51
CA VAL A 664 30.76 -27.74 -13.01
C VAL A 664 30.20 -26.58 -13.87
N LEU A 665 30.75 -26.40 -15.08
CA LEU A 665 30.24 -25.42 -16.04
C LEU A 665 28.86 -25.84 -16.60
N GLY A 666 27.99 -24.87 -16.75
CA GLY A 666 26.64 -25.00 -17.28
C GLY A 666 26.49 -24.47 -18.71
N GLY A 667 25.38 -24.84 -19.31
CA GLY A 667 24.97 -24.50 -20.66
C GLY A 667 23.79 -23.53 -20.72
N ASP A 668 22.91 -23.77 -21.69
CA ASP A 668 21.58 -23.16 -21.76
C ASP A 668 20.60 -23.76 -20.72
N ALA A 669 19.35 -23.28 -20.73
CA ALA A 669 18.34 -23.70 -19.77
C ALA A 669 17.98 -25.19 -19.88
N ALA A 670 17.91 -25.74 -21.09
CA ALA A 670 17.58 -27.15 -21.32
C ALA A 670 18.75 -28.06 -20.91
N GLN A 671 19.99 -27.67 -21.23
CA GLN A 671 21.19 -28.38 -20.80
C GLN A 671 21.32 -28.40 -19.27
N ASN A 672 21.05 -27.27 -18.59
CA ASN A 672 21.09 -27.20 -17.13
C ASN A 672 19.94 -27.99 -16.48
N ALA A 673 18.74 -27.98 -17.06
CA ALA A 673 17.63 -28.82 -16.61
C ALA A 673 17.96 -30.32 -16.71
N GLU A 674 18.60 -30.75 -17.79
CA GLU A 674 19.02 -32.15 -17.96
C GLU A 674 20.13 -32.56 -16.98
N ILE A 675 21.09 -31.67 -16.70
CA ILE A 675 22.10 -31.89 -15.64
C ILE A 675 21.40 -32.11 -14.29
N ILE A 676 20.40 -31.28 -13.93
CA ILE A 676 19.66 -31.43 -12.68
C ILE A 676 18.89 -32.76 -12.63
N LYS A 677 18.21 -33.15 -13.71
CA LYS A 677 17.51 -34.44 -13.81
C LYS A 677 18.47 -35.63 -13.59
N ARG A 678 19.65 -35.61 -14.21
CA ARG A 678 20.68 -36.66 -14.05
C ARG A 678 21.23 -36.73 -12.62
N ILE A 679 21.44 -35.59 -11.95
CA ILE A 679 21.81 -35.57 -10.52
C ILE A 679 20.71 -36.22 -9.68
N PHE A 680 19.44 -35.87 -9.88
CA PHE A 680 18.32 -36.41 -9.09
C PHE A 680 18.02 -37.89 -9.39
N GLN A 681 18.44 -38.40 -10.54
CA GLN A 681 18.47 -39.83 -10.88
C GLN A 681 19.68 -40.58 -10.24
N GLY A 682 20.52 -39.88 -9.49
CA GLY A 682 21.63 -40.47 -8.72
C GLY A 682 22.98 -40.49 -9.44
N GLU A 683 23.14 -39.85 -10.61
CA GLU A 683 24.41 -39.90 -11.35
C GLU A 683 25.59 -39.32 -10.56
N ARG A 684 26.65 -40.13 -10.37
CA ARG A 684 27.89 -39.71 -9.71
C ARG A 684 28.72 -38.85 -10.66
N SER A 685 28.89 -37.57 -10.32
CA SER A 685 29.56 -36.56 -11.15
C SER A 685 30.02 -35.36 -10.29
N ALA A 686 30.92 -34.53 -10.81
CA ALA A 686 31.30 -33.27 -10.18
C ALA A 686 30.09 -32.33 -9.95
N TYR A 687 29.13 -32.33 -10.89
CA TYR A 687 27.85 -31.64 -10.76
C TYR A 687 27.05 -32.11 -9.53
N ARG A 688 26.99 -33.42 -9.31
CA ARG A 688 26.34 -33.99 -8.11
C ARG A 688 27.08 -33.57 -6.85
N ASP A 689 28.40 -33.71 -6.80
CA ASP A 689 29.17 -33.46 -5.58
C ASP A 689 29.09 -31.99 -5.12
N VAL A 690 29.18 -31.02 -6.05
CA VAL A 690 29.02 -29.59 -5.71
C VAL A 690 27.60 -29.25 -5.23
N VAL A 691 26.57 -29.90 -5.79
CA VAL A 691 25.18 -29.71 -5.36
C VAL A 691 24.92 -30.37 -4.01
N LEU A 692 25.49 -31.54 -3.73
CA LEU A 692 25.42 -32.16 -2.41
C LEU A 692 26.08 -31.28 -1.33
N LEU A 693 27.20 -30.64 -1.64
CA LEU A 693 27.89 -29.72 -0.73
C LEU A 693 27.02 -28.50 -0.38
N ASN A 694 26.43 -27.83 -1.38
CA ASN A 694 25.59 -26.66 -1.18
C ASN A 694 24.23 -27.03 -0.55
N ALA A 695 23.62 -28.16 -0.94
CA ALA A 695 22.43 -28.70 -0.28
C ALA A 695 22.70 -29.06 1.19
N GLY A 696 23.87 -29.62 1.50
CA GLY A 696 24.28 -29.91 2.86
C GLY A 696 24.43 -28.66 3.73
N ALA A 697 24.97 -27.58 3.17
CA ALA A 697 25.01 -26.28 3.82
C ALA A 697 23.60 -25.67 4.03
N CYS A 698 22.69 -25.81 3.06
CA CYS A 698 21.26 -25.47 3.20
C CYS A 698 20.60 -26.23 4.37
N ILE A 699 20.84 -27.55 4.47
CA ILE A 699 20.30 -28.40 5.54
C ILE A 699 20.92 -28.02 6.90
N TYR A 700 22.22 -27.74 6.96
CA TYR A 700 22.88 -27.25 8.18
C TYR A 700 22.32 -25.88 8.63
N VAL A 701 22.20 -24.88 7.76
CA VAL A 701 21.67 -23.56 8.14
C VAL A 701 20.18 -23.60 8.50
N SER A 702 19.42 -24.53 7.92
CA SER A 702 18.03 -24.83 8.35
C SER A 702 17.91 -25.17 9.83
N GLY A 703 18.94 -25.82 10.39
CA GLY A 703 18.96 -26.37 11.75
C GLY A 703 18.56 -27.85 11.83
N LEU A 704 18.29 -28.52 10.70
CA LEU A 704 18.04 -29.97 10.67
C LEU A 704 19.32 -30.82 10.81
N ALA A 705 20.49 -30.26 10.52
CA ALA A 705 21.79 -30.89 10.75
C ALA A 705 22.66 -30.02 11.68
N ASN A 706 23.50 -30.66 12.50
CA ASN A 706 24.41 -30.03 13.45
C ASN A 706 25.73 -29.60 12.80
N THR A 707 26.07 -30.17 11.64
CA THR A 707 27.25 -29.84 10.84
C THR A 707 26.93 -29.86 9.35
N ILE A 708 27.75 -29.18 8.54
CA ILE A 708 27.62 -29.24 7.06
C ILE A 708 27.82 -30.68 6.57
N ALA A 709 28.75 -31.45 7.15
CA ALA A 709 29.01 -32.83 6.76
C ALA A 709 27.80 -33.76 6.98
N GLU A 710 27.12 -33.62 8.12
CA GLU A 710 25.84 -34.30 8.38
C GLU A 710 24.75 -33.88 7.37
N GLY A 711 24.69 -32.59 7.02
CA GLY A 711 23.83 -32.09 5.95
C GLY A 711 24.15 -32.72 4.58
N VAL A 712 25.43 -32.88 4.23
CA VAL A 712 25.86 -33.54 2.98
C VAL A 712 25.46 -35.01 2.96
N MET A 713 25.53 -35.71 4.09
CA MET A 713 25.01 -37.08 4.21
C MET A 713 23.49 -37.14 3.99
N MET A 714 22.72 -36.21 4.59
CA MET A 714 21.26 -36.13 4.37
C MET A 714 20.91 -35.80 2.91
N ALA A 715 21.62 -34.87 2.28
CA ALA A 715 21.47 -34.55 0.86
C ALA A 715 21.80 -35.76 -0.03
N THR A 716 22.83 -36.53 0.32
CA THR A 716 23.26 -37.74 -0.41
C THR A 716 22.16 -38.79 -0.39
N GLU A 717 21.61 -39.08 0.79
CA GLU A 717 20.47 -40.00 0.96
C GLU A 717 19.21 -39.51 0.23
N ALA A 718 18.92 -38.20 0.23
CA ALA A 718 17.78 -37.63 -0.48
C ALA A 718 17.86 -37.83 -2.01
N VAL A 719 19.07 -37.77 -2.57
CA VAL A 719 19.33 -38.07 -3.97
C VAL A 719 19.30 -39.57 -4.24
N ASP A 720 20.05 -40.38 -3.48
CA ASP A 720 20.17 -41.83 -3.72
C ASP A 720 18.86 -42.61 -3.48
N SER A 721 17.99 -42.14 -2.58
CA SER A 721 16.64 -42.69 -2.37
C SER A 721 15.57 -42.17 -3.35
N GLY A 722 15.95 -41.29 -4.29
CA GLY A 722 15.04 -40.69 -5.27
C GLY A 722 14.04 -39.68 -4.70
N LYS A 723 14.19 -39.23 -3.45
CA LYS A 723 13.33 -38.20 -2.84
C LYS A 723 13.48 -36.85 -3.55
N ALA A 724 14.68 -36.51 -3.99
CA ALA A 724 14.95 -35.28 -4.74
C ALA A 724 14.18 -35.23 -6.07
N ALA A 725 14.16 -36.33 -6.83
CA ALA A 725 13.36 -36.46 -8.05
C ALA A 725 11.86 -36.29 -7.75
N LYS A 726 11.33 -37.02 -6.77
CA LYS A 726 9.92 -36.90 -6.35
C LYS A 726 9.53 -35.50 -5.88
N LYS A 727 10.45 -34.76 -5.24
CA LYS A 727 10.21 -33.37 -4.82
C LYS A 727 10.12 -32.42 -6.01
N LEU A 728 10.91 -32.65 -7.07
CA LEU A 728 10.76 -31.94 -8.34
C LEU A 728 9.41 -32.26 -9.00
N ASP A 729 9.03 -33.54 -9.09
CA ASP A 729 7.74 -33.95 -9.68
C ASP A 729 6.54 -33.33 -8.93
N GLN A 730 6.61 -33.27 -7.60
CA GLN A 730 5.63 -32.56 -6.77
C GLN A 730 5.56 -31.07 -7.09
N LEU A 731 6.71 -30.39 -7.20
CA LEU A 731 6.76 -28.96 -7.51
C LEU A 731 6.20 -28.66 -8.91
N ILE A 732 6.49 -29.49 -9.90
CA ILE A 732 5.89 -29.39 -11.23
C ILE A 732 4.36 -29.51 -11.11
N HIS A 733 3.86 -30.63 -10.59
CA HIS A 733 2.43 -30.92 -10.56
C HIS A 733 1.60 -29.90 -9.75
N THR A 734 2.07 -29.50 -8.57
CA THR A 734 1.40 -28.49 -7.73
C THR A 734 1.37 -27.13 -8.41
N THR A 735 2.47 -26.69 -9.06
CA THR A 735 2.49 -25.38 -9.73
C THR A 735 1.74 -25.36 -11.06
N GLU A 736 1.67 -26.49 -11.77
CA GLU A 736 0.81 -26.65 -12.95
C GLU A 736 -0.68 -26.51 -12.57
N ALA A 737 -1.12 -27.12 -11.47
CA ALA A 737 -2.53 -27.09 -11.03
C ALA A 737 -3.08 -25.66 -10.84
N TYR A 738 -2.28 -24.72 -10.32
CA TYR A 738 -2.69 -23.32 -10.15
C TYR A 738 -2.85 -22.54 -11.48
N SER A 739 -2.45 -23.13 -12.62
CA SER A 739 -2.44 -22.45 -13.93
C SER A 739 -3.78 -22.48 -14.67
N HIS A 740 -4.75 -23.28 -14.20
CA HIS A 740 -5.97 -23.62 -14.97
C HIS A 740 -7.26 -22.94 -14.47
N GLY A 741 -7.15 -21.98 -13.54
CA GLY A 741 -8.30 -21.33 -12.90
C GLY A 741 -8.94 -22.22 -11.82
N ASN A 742 -9.56 -21.60 -10.82
CA ASN A 742 -10.17 -22.35 -9.72
C ASN A 742 -11.63 -22.72 -10.04
N SER A 743 -11.94 -24.02 -10.02
CA SER A 743 -13.29 -24.56 -10.17
C SER A 743 -14.31 -24.01 -9.16
N GLU A 744 -13.86 -23.59 -7.97
CA GLU A 744 -14.70 -22.96 -6.94
C GLU A 744 -15.27 -21.62 -7.41
N TYR A 745 -14.60 -20.91 -8.32
CA TYR A 745 -15.13 -19.65 -8.87
C TYR A 745 -16.43 -19.87 -9.65
N LEU A 746 -16.58 -20.99 -10.36
CA LEU A 746 -17.82 -21.28 -11.09
C LEU A 746 -18.99 -21.51 -10.12
N GLN A 747 -18.75 -22.18 -9.00
CA GLN A 747 -19.74 -22.35 -7.93
C GLN A 747 -20.08 -21.03 -7.23
N ALA A 748 -19.07 -20.19 -6.94
CA ALA A 748 -19.26 -18.88 -6.31
C ALA A 748 -20.06 -17.93 -7.21
N ILE A 749 -19.78 -17.92 -8.52
CA ILE A 749 -20.53 -17.13 -9.51
C ILE A 749 -21.96 -17.66 -9.61
N HIS A 750 -22.18 -18.98 -9.64
CA HIS A 750 -23.53 -19.59 -9.66
C HIS A 750 -24.38 -19.18 -8.45
N GLN A 751 -23.77 -18.98 -7.28
CA GLN A 751 -24.47 -18.49 -6.09
C GLN A 751 -24.72 -16.98 -6.12
N ALA A 752 -23.94 -16.22 -6.89
CA ALA A 752 -23.98 -14.76 -6.94
C ALA A 752 -24.90 -14.19 -8.05
N VAL A 753 -25.20 -14.96 -9.11
CA VAL A 753 -25.98 -14.48 -10.26
C VAL A 753 -27.23 -15.32 -10.54
N ASN A 754 -28.26 -14.68 -11.10
CA ASN A 754 -29.52 -15.34 -11.50
C ASN A 754 -29.63 -15.52 -13.03
N ILE A 755 -28.51 -15.45 -13.75
CA ILE A 755 -28.43 -15.63 -15.21
C ILE A 755 -27.72 -16.96 -15.55
N PRO A 756 -28.04 -17.60 -16.68
CA PRO A 756 -27.42 -18.88 -17.05
C PRO A 756 -25.89 -18.78 -17.21
N LEU A 757 -25.18 -19.81 -16.76
CA LEU A 757 -23.71 -19.86 -16.80
C LEU A 757 -23.17 -20.82 -17.87
N LEU A 758 -22.35 -20.27 -18.76
CA LEU A 758 -21.55 -21.02 -19.72
C LEU A 758 -20.17 -21.34 -19.14
N ARG A 759 -19.85 -22.62 -18.95
CA ARG A 759 -18.45 -23.05 -18.74
C ARG A 759 -17.71 -23.04 -20.09
N LYS A 760 -17.00 -21.95 -20.37
CA LYS A 760 -16.13 -21.81 -21.55
C LYS A 760 -14.79 -22.50 -21.29
N ASP A 761 -14.67 -23.76 -21.68
CA ASP A 761 -13.53 -24.65 -21.41
C ASP A 761 -13.34 -25.65 -22.57
N PHE A 762 -12.17 -26.30 -22.65
CA PHE A 762 -11.86 -27.31 -23.67
C PHE A 762 -12.47 -28.66 -23.30
N ILE A 763 -13.74 -28.86 -23.62
CA ILE A 763 -14.44 -30.14 -23.39
C ILE A 763 -13.99 -31.19 -24.41
N ILE A 764 -13.26 -32.19 -23.92
CA ILE A 764 -12.76 -33.35 -24.68
C ILE A 764 -13.22 -34.69 -24.10
N ASP A 765 -13.91 -34.69 -22.95
CA ASP A 765 -14.37 -35.88 -22.22
C ASP A 765 -15.70 -35.62 -21.49
N GLU A 766 -16.60 -36.61 -21.49
CA GLU A 766 -17.93 -36.52 -20.83
C GLU A 766 -17.83 -36.19 -19.32
N ARG A 767 -16.74 -36.57 -18.65
CA ARG A 767 -16.51 -36.24 -17.24
C ARG A 767 -16.47 -34.74 -16.99
N GLN A 768 -15.94 -33.94 -17.93
CA GLN A 768 -15.92 -32.48 -17.82
C GLN A 768 -17.33 -31.88 -17.94
N ILE A 769 -18.23 -32.51 -18.70
CA ILE A 769 -19.64 -32.12 -18.85
C ILE A 769 -20.40 -32.42 -17.55
N ALA A 770 -20.19 -33.61 -16.98
CA ALA A 770 -20.77 -33.97 -15.67
C ALA A 770 -20.27 -33.06 -14.54
N GLU A 771 -18.97 -32.75 -14.53
CA GLU A 771 -18.35 -31.79 -13.60
C GLU A 771 -18.94 -30.38 -13.78
N ALA A 772 -19.09 -29.89 -15.01
CA ALA A 772 -19.70 -28.59 -15.27
C ALA A 772 -21.10 -28.47 -14.64
N ARG A 773 -21.93 -29.52 -14.77
CA ARG A 773 -23.26 -29.56 -14.16
C ARG A 773 -23.22 -29.51 -12.63
N LEU A 774 -22.25 -30.18 -12.00
CA LEU A 774 -22.05 -30.21 -10.55
C LEU A 774 -21.50 -28.88 -10.00
N LEU A 775 -20.73 -28.14 -10.80
CA LEU A 775 -20.20 -26.82 -10.45
C LEU A 775 -21.21 -25.68 -10.67
N GLY A 776 -22.41 -25.96 -11.20
CA GLY A 776 -23.46 -24.95 -11.42
C GLY A 776 -23.46 -24.30 -12.79
N ALA A 777 -22.82 -24.90 -13.80
CA ALA A 777 -23.03 -24.46 -15.19
C ALA A 777 -24.43 -24.87 -15.69
N ASP A 778 -24.96 -24.06 -16.59
CA ASP A 778 -26.19 -24.31 -17.37
C ASP A 778 -25.85 -24.65 -18.84
N ALA A 779 -24.67 -24.24 -19.32
CA ALA A 779 -24.16 -24.58 -20.65
C ALA A 779 -22.65 -24.89 -20.65
N VAL A 780 -22.20 -25.62 -21.67
CA VAL A 780 -20.78 -25.92 -21.94
C VAL A 780 -20.36 -25.51 -23.35
N LEU A 781 -19.06 -25.28 -23.57
CA LEU A 781 -18.49 -25.08 -24.90
C LEU A 781 -18.06 -26.42 -25.52
N LEU A 782 -18.44 -26.66 -26.78
CA LEU A 782 -17.89 -27.73 -27.64
C LEU A 782 -17.20 -27.07 -28.83
N ILE A 783 -15.98 -27.48 -29.15
CA ILE A 783 -15.19 -26.83 -30.22
C ILE A 783 -15.04 -27.79 -31.40
N ALA A 784 -15.58 -27.42 -32.57
CA ALA A 784 -15.61 -28.29 -33.75
C ALA A 784 -14.21 -28.64 -34.29
N SER A 785 -13.22 -27.76 -34.08
CA SER A 785 -11.84 -27.97 -34.54
C SER A 785 -11.07 -29.08 -33.80
N ILE A 786 -11.54 -29.50 -32.62
CA ILE A 786 -10.90 -30.55 -31.79
C ILE A 786 -11.78 -31.79 -31.55
N LEU A 787 -13.06 -31.74 -31.92
CA LEU A 787 -14.03 -32.82 -31.73
C LEU A 787 -14.47 -33.40 -33.07
N THR A 788 -14.51 -34.74 -33.17
CA THR A 788 -15.14 -35.37 -34.33
C THR A 788 -16.67 -35.16 -34.31
N PRO A 789 -17.37 -35.17 -35.48
CA PRO A 789 -18.82 -35.05 -35.52
C PRO A 789 -19.58 -36.09 -34.68
N GLU A 790 -18.98 -37.26 -34.45
CA GLU A 790 -19.56 -38.30 -33.59
C GLU A 790 -19.39 -37.99 -32.10
N GLN A 791 -18.22 -37.47 -31.68
CA GLN A 791 -18.03 -36.95 -30.32
C GLN A 791 -18.96 -35.76 -30.05
N MET A 792 -19.13 -34.84 -31.01
CA MET A 792 -20.08 -33.73 -30.86
C MET A 792 -21.51 -34.25 -30.67
N ARG A 793 -21.98 -35.20 -31.49
CA ARG A 793 -23.29 -35.85 -31.30
C ARG A 793 -23.43 -36.50 -29.93
N GLN A 794 -22.42 -37.23 -29.48
CA GLN A 794 -22.39 -37.89 -28.17
C GLN A 794 -22.47 -36.87 -27.02
N TYR A 795 -21.62 -35.84 -27.06
CA TYR A 795 -21.49 -34.84 -26.00
C TYR A 795 -22.72 -33.92 -25.93
N LEU A 796 -23.32 -33.57 -27.07
CA LEU A 796 -24.61 -32.86 -27.12
C LEU A 796 -25.73 -33.69 -26.48
N ALA A 797 -25.81 -34.99 -26.79
CA ALA A 797 -26.81 -35.87 -26.20
C ALA A 797 -26.59 -36.05 -24.68
N PHE A 798 -25.33 -36.15 -24.24
CA PHE A 798 -24.98 -36.29 -22.84
C PHE A 798 -25.25 -35.01 -22.04
N ALA A 799 -24.80 -33.83 -22.52
CA ALA A 799 -25.10 -32.53 -21.93
C ALA A 799 -26.62 -32.34 -21.75
N LYS A 800 -27.40 -32.59 -22.81
CA LYS A 800 -28.87 -32.52 -22.78
C LYS A 800 -29.51 -33.49 -21.78
N SER A 801 -28.92 -34.67 -21.57
CA SER A 801 -29.39 -35.63 -20.56
C SER A 801 -29.18 -35.16 -19.11
N LEU A 802 -28.22 -34.26 -18.88
CA LEU A 802 -27.95 -33.61 -17.60
C LEU A 802 -28.68 -32.27 -17.41
N GLY A 803 -29.44 -31.84 -18.43
CA GLY A 803 -30.10 -30.54 -18.47
C GLY A 803 -29.16 -29.37 -18.73
N LEU A 804 -28.02 -29.62 -19.39
CA LEU A 804 -27.13 -28.60 -19.93
C LEU A 804 -27.45 -28.33 -21.40
N ASP A 805 -27.34 -27.07 -21.82
CA ASP A 805 -27.16 -26.71 -23.22
C ASP A 805 -25.68 -26.76 -23.63
N ALA A 806 -25.38 -26.67 -24.93
CA ALA A 806 -24.02 -26.59 -25.41
C ALA A 806 -23.90 -25.61 -26.58
N LEU A 807 -22.95 -24.69 -26.47
CA LEU A 807 -22.52 -23.78 -27.54
C LEU A 807 -21.46 -24.50 -28.37
N ILE A 808 -21.66 -24.59 -29.69
CA ILE A 808 -20.70 -25.24 -30.60
C ILE A 808 -19.90 -24.16 -31.34
N GLU A 809 -18.63 -24.02 -31.01
CA GLU A 809 -17.69 -23.05 -31.60
C GLU A 809 -17.13 -23.57 -32.94
N VAL A 810 -17.23 -22.76 -33.99
CA VAL A 810 -16.69 -23.00 -35.34
C VAL A 810 -15.86 -21.80 -35.83
N HIS A 811 -14.88 -22.08 -36.68
CA HIS A 811 -13.90 -21.09 -37.19
C HIS A 811 -13.94 -20.90 -38.70
N ASP A 812 -14.50 -21.86 -39.44
CA ASP A 812 -14.63 -21.77 -40.90
C ASP A 812 -15.89 -22.48 -41.42
N ARG A 813 -16.15 -22.31 -42.72
CA ARG A 813 -17.28 -22.90 -43.44
C ARG A 813 -17.33 -24.42 -43.33
N ALA A 814 -16.19 -25.11 -43.33
CA ALA A 814 -16.15 -26.57 -43.33
C ALA A 814 -16.44 -27.15 -41.94
N GLU A 815 -16.05 -26.44 -40.87
CA GLU A 815 -16.50 -26.73 -39.50
C GLU A 815 -18.01 -26.48 -39.37
N LEU A 816 -18.50 -25.34 -39.87
CA LEU A 816 -19.93 -25.00 -39.80
C LEU A 816 -20.82 -26.00 -40.55
N GLU A 817 -20.48 -26.37 -41.79
CA GLU A 817 -21.23 -27.36 -42.57
C GLU A 817 -21.31 -28.73 -41.85
N GLN A 818 -20.25 -29.15 -41.15
CA GLN A 818 -20.27 -30.38 -40.32
C GLN A 818 -21.15 -30.26 -39.07
N VAL A 819 -21.25 -29.07 -38.48
CA VAL A 819 -22.09 -28.82 -37.30
C VAL A 819 -23.58 -28.73 -37.68
N LEU A 820 -23.90 -28.14 -38.83
CA LEU A 820 -25.28 -28.04 -39.32
C LEU A 820 -25.89 -29.41 -39.71
N ASP A 821 -25.06 -30.40 -40.04
CA ASP A 821 -25.46 -31.80 -40.23
C ASP A 821 -25.86 -32.53 -38.91
N ILE A 822 -25.77 -31.86 -37.75
CA ILE A 822 -26.13 -32.40 -36.43
C ILE A 822 -27.47 -31.81 -35.99
N PRO A 823 -28.59 -32.58 -35.98
CA PRO A 823 -29.92 -32.06 -35.62
C PRO A 823 -30.06 -31.54 -34.17
N GLN A 824 -29.08 -31.84 -33.31
CA GLN A 824 -29.01 -31.35 -31.93
C GLN A 824 -28.28 -30.00 -31.79
N ALA A 825 -27.64 -29.49 -32.86
CA ALA A 825 -26.85 -28.25 -32.84
C ALA A 825 -27.76 -27.00 -32.94
N THR A 826 -28.41 -26.64 -31.83
CA THR A 826 -29.33 -25.49 -31.78
C THR A 826 -28.68 -24.17 -31.37
N LEU A 827 -27.42 -24.20 -30.91
CA LEU A 827 -26.66 -23.04 -30.46
C LEU A 827 -25.23 -23.10 -31.02
N VAL A 828 -24.91 -22.19 -31.94
CA VAL A 828 -23.66 -22.19 -32.71
C VAL A 828 -22.93 -20.87 -32.53
N GLY A 829 -21.64 -20.93 -32.20
CA GLY A 829 -20.75 -19.79 -32.03
C GLY A 829 -19.76 -19.69 -33.18
N ILE A 830 -19.65 -18.54 -33.83
CA ILE A 830 -18.61 -18.28 -34.83
C ILE A 830 -17.51 -17.47 -34.16
N ASN A 831 -16.32 -18.05 -34.06
CA ASN A 831 -15.17 -17.37 -33.48
C ASN A 831 -14.40 -16.60 -34.55
N ASN A 832 -14.45 -15.27 -34.45
CA ASN A 832 -13.82 -14.35 -35.39
C ASN A 832 -12.28 -14.39 -35.36
N ARG A 833 -11.67 -15.13 -34.43
CA ARG A 833 -10.21 -15.34 -34.35
C ARG A 833 -9.82 -16.62 -35.08
N ASN A 834 -9.01 -16.47 -36.12
CA ASN A 834 -8.44 -17.60 -36.85
C ASN A 834 -7.38 -18.33 -35.99
N LEU A 835 -7.62 -19.59 -35.63
CA LEU A 835 -6.70 -20.37 -34.79
C LEU A 835 -5.35 -20.72 -35.43
N LYS A 836 -5.17 -20.48 -36.74
CA LYS A 836 -3.93 -20.76 -37.49
C LYS A 836 -3.07 -19.50 -37.69
N THR A 837 -3.68 -18.32 -37.81
CA THR A 837 -2.98 -17.03 -38.00
C THR A 837 -3.06 -16.08 -36.81
N PHE A 838 -3.96 -16.34 -35.85
CA PHE A 838 -4.34 -15.47 -34.72
C PHE A 838 -4.94 -14.10 -35.11
N GLU A 839 -5.11 -13.83 -36.40
CA GLU A 839 -5.84 -12.66 -36.89
C GLU A 839 -7.30 -12.75 -36.47
N THR A 840 -7.88 -11.62 -36.06
CA THR A 840 -9.28 -11.52 -35.62
C THR A 840 -10.04 -10.61 -36.59
N SER A 841 -11.13 -11.09 -37.19
CA SER A 841 -11.91 -10.36 -38.19
C SER A 841 -13.40 -10.69 -38.10
N LEU A 842 -14.22 -9.67 -37.87
CA LEU A 842 -15.68 -9.76 -37.75
C LEU A 842 -16.37 -10.23 -39.04
N ASN A 843 -15.68 -10.12 -40.18
CA ASN A 843 -16.17 -10.65 -41.46
C ASN A 843 -16.38 -12.17 -41.39
N THR A 844 -15.71 -12.89 -40.49
CA THR A 844 -15.90 -14.34 -40.32
C THR A 844 -17.34 -14.69 -39.96
N THR A 845 -17.95 -13.97 -39.01
CA THR A 845 -19.38 -14.10 -38.70
C THR A 845 -20.25 -13.67 -39.89
N LEU A 846 -19.94 -12.53 -40.52
CA LEU A 846 -20.75 -11.96 -41.62
C LEU A 846 -20.78 -12.86 -42.87
N ASP A 847 -19.66 -13.49 -43.23
CA ASP A 847 -19.52 -14.36 -44.41
C ASP A 847 -20.18 -15.73 -44.23
N LEU A 848 -20.48 -16.12 -42.99
CA LEU A 848 -21.00 -17.44 -42.61
C LEU A 848 -22.44 -17.43 -42.10
N MET A 849 -22.94 -16.28 -41.61
CA MET A 849 -24.29 -16.20 -41.01
C MET A 849 -25.43 -16.53 -41.99
N ASP A 850 -25.25 -16.26 -43.29
CA ASP A 850 -26.21 -16.64 -44.36
C ASP A 850 -26.42 -18.17 -44.49
N LEU A 851 -25.58 -18.99 -43.86
CA LEU A 851 -25.70 -20.45 -43.85
C LEU A 851 -26.49 -20.98 -42.65
N ILE A 852 -26.76 -20.16 -41.65
CA ILE A 852 -27.40 -20.57 -40.40
C ILE A 852 -28.90 -20.81 -40.64
N PRO A 853 -29.42 -22.02 -40.41
CA PRO A 853 -30.83 -22.33 -40.63
C PRO A 853 -31.75 -21.63 -39.63
N ASP A 854 -32.99 -21.36 -40.07
CA ASP A 854 -34.08 -20.92 -39.20
C ASP A 854 -34.22 -21.83 -37.96
N GLY A 855 -34.09 -21.24 -36.76
CA GLY A 855 -34.20 -21.96 -35.48
C GLY A 855 -32.87 -22.32 -34.81
N VAL A 856 -31.72 -22.04 -35.43
CA VAL A 856 -30.41 -22.11 -34.79
C VAL A 856 -30.04 -20.73 -34.22
N THR A 857 -29.70 -20.67 -32.93
CA THR A 857 -29.22 -19.42 -32.30
C THR A 857 -27.76 -19.21 -32.64
N LEU A 858 -27.48 -18.10 -33.32
CA LEU A 858 -26.12 -17.69 -33.73
C LEU A 858 -25.49 -16.75 -32.70
N ILE A 859 -24.33 -17.14 -32.19
CA ILE A 859 -23.46 -16.32 -31.33
C ILE A 859 -22.22 -15.87 -32.12
N SER A 860 -21.85 -14.60 -32.02
CA SER A 860 -20.55 -14.10 -32.52
C SER A 860 -19.54 -14.05 -31.37
N GLU A 861 -18.38 -14.67 -31.52
CA GLU A 861 -17.33 -14.74 -30.50
C GLU A 861 -16.06 -14.01 -30.95
N SER A 862 -15.36 -13.38 -29.99
CA SER A 862 -14.14 -12.58 -30.22
C SER A 862 -14.33 -11.35 -31.12
N GLY A 863 -13.34 -10.45 -31.14
CA GLY A 863 -13.33 -9.28 -32.04
C GLY A 863 -14.16 -8.07 -31.59
N ILE A 864 -14.75 -8.12 -30.39
CA ILE A 864 -15.40 -6.96 -29.76
C ILE A 864 -14.36 -6.21 -28.93
N ASP A 865 -13.94 -5.03 -29.40
CA ASP A 865 -13.02 -4.12 -28.70
C ASP A 865 -13.65 -2.77 -28.33
N GLY A 866 -14.93 -2.57 -28.66
CA GLY A 866 -15.74 -1.41 -28.27
C GLY A 866 -17.17 -1.49 -28.81
N PRO A 867 -17.97 -0.41 -28.70
CA PRO A 867 -19.40 -0.41 -29.06
C PRO A 867 -19.68 -0.56 -30.56
N GLN A 868 -18.85 0.01 -31.43
CA GLN A 868 -19.07 -0.03 -32.89
C GLN A 868 -19.09 -1.46 -33.49
N PRO A 869 -18.14 -2.36 -33.15
CA PRO A 869 -18.23 -3.80 -33.43
C PRO A 869 -19.55 -4.45 -33.00
N LEU A 870 -20.03 -4.10 -31.79
CA LEU A 870 -21.22 -4.67 -31.19
C LEU A 870 -22.47 -4.25 -31.99
N GLU A 871 -22.63 -2.95 -32.23
CA GLU A 871 -23.71 -2.37 -33.04
C GLU A 871 -23.76 -3.01 -34.44
N SER A 872 -22.60 -3.16 -35.09
CA SER A 872 -22.51 -3.74 -36.44
C SER A 872 -23.01 -5.19 -36.53
N LEU A 873 -22.75 -6.01 -35.51
CA LEU A 873 -23.23 -7.41 -35.45
C LEU A 873 -24.71 -7.50 -35.08
N ILE A 874 -25.21 -6.58 -34.26
CA ILE A 874 -26.64 -6.48 -33.92
C ILE A 874 -27.43 -6.07 -35.17
N GLU A 875 -26.96 -5.08 -35.94
CA GLU A 875 -27.57 -4.66 -37.21
C GLU A 875 -27.56 -5.77 -38.28
N ALA A 876 -26.52 -6.61 -38.30
CA ALA A 876 -26.45 -7.77 -39.18
C ALA A 876 -27.48 -8.87 -38.84
N GLY A 877 -27.99 -8.91 -37.60
CA GLY A 877 -28.98 -9.90 -37.16
C GLY A 877 -28.40 -11.10 -36.39
N VAL A 878 -27.23 -10.96 -35.77
CA VAL A 878 -26.69 -11.99 -34.86
C VAL A 878 -27.54 -12.07 -33.59
N HIS A 879 -27.77 -13.28 -33.06
CA HIS A 879 -28.68 -13.51 -31.93
C HIS A 879 -28.04 -13.25 -30.55
N GLY A 880 -26.71 -13.36 -30.43
CA GLY A 880 -25.97 -13.06 -29.21
C GLY A 880 -24.48 -12.86 -29.45
N ILE A 881 -23.76 -12.30 -28.48
CA ILE A 881 -22.34 -11.93 -28.64
C ILE A 881 -21.57 -12.31 -27.37
N LEU A 882 -20.42 -12.98 -27.53
CA LEU A 882 -19.55 -13.38 -26.41
C LEU A 882 -18.35 -12.44 -26.31
N VAL A 883 -18.36 -11.59 -25.28
CA VAL A 883 -17.32 -10.58 -25.02
C VAL A 883 -16.39 -11.04 -23.91
N GLY A 884 -15.11 -11.23 -24.22
CA GLY A 884 -14.06 -11.54 -23.24
C GLY A 884 -12.97 -10.47 -23.17
N GLU A 885 -12.23 -10.30 -24.27
CA GLU A 885 -10.99 -9.50 -24.32
C GLU A 885 -11.18 -8.02 -23.93
N HIS A 886 -12.28 -7.37 -24.33
CA HIS A 886 -12.57 -6.00 -23.93
C HIS A 886 -12.82 -5.88 -22.42
N LEU A 887 -13.63 -6.77 -21.84
CA LEU A 887 -13.95 -6.75 -20.41
C LEU A 887 -12.72 -7.07 -19.55
N MET A 888 -11.89 -8.03 -19.96
CA MET A 888 -10.68 -8.43 -19.25
C MET A 888 -9.51 -7.44 -19.35
N ARG A 889 -9.60 -6.42 -20.20
CA ARG A 889 -8.60 -5.35 -20.35
C ARG A 889 -8.97 -4.04 -19.63
N LYS A 890 -10.12 -3.99 -18.97
CA LYS A 890 -10.65 -2.79 -18.33
C LYS A 890 -10.64 -2.98 -16.82
N ASP A 891 -10.03 -2.05 -16.08
CA ASP A 891 -9.94 -2.11 -14.62
C ASP A 891 -11.32 -1.98 -13.94
N ASP A 892 -12.29 -1.37 -14.62
CA ASP A 892 -13.70 -1.34 -14.24
C ASP A 892 -14.55 -2.10 -15.27
N VAL A 893 -14.86 -3.36 -14.94
CA VAL A 893 -15.69 -4.25 -15.76
C VAL A 893 -17.13 -3.74 -15.85
N ALA A 894 -17.66 -3.09 -14.80
CA ALA A 894 -19.02 -2.56 -14.83
C ALA A 894 -19.14 -1.37 -15.79
N ALA A 895 -18.18 -0.45 -15.74
CA ALA A 895 -18.09 0.63 -16.72
C ALA A 895 -17.88 0.12 -18.15
N ALA A 896 -17.10 -0.94 -18.36
CA ALA A 896 -16.93 -1.57 -19.68
C ALA A 896 -18.22 -2.23 -20.20
N VAL A 897 -19.02 -2.85 -19.32
CA VAL A 897 -20.36 -3.35 -19.67
C VAL A 897 -21.30 -2.18 -20.00
N TYR A 898 -21.28 -1.08 -19.25
CA TYR A 898 -22.06 0.13 -19.56
C TYR A 898 -21.61 0.82 -20.85
N GLU A 899 -20.32 0.79 -21.18
CA GLU A 899 -19.78 1.30 -22.45
C GLU A 899 -20.34 0.53 -23.64
N LEU A 900 -20.41 -0.81 -23.53
CA LEU A 900 -20.94 -1.69 -24.57
C LEU A 900 -22.48 -1.66 -24.67
N MET A 901 -23.20 -1.64 -23.56
CA MET A 901 -24.68 -1.75 -23.54
C MET A 901 -25.42 -0.41 -23.52
N GLY A 902 -24.71 0.69 -23.21
CA GLY A 902 -25.31 2.01 -23.01
C GLY A 902 -26.17 2.11 -21.73
N PRO A 903 -26.79 3.28 -21.48
CA PRO A 903 -27.50 3.58 -20.23
C PRO A 903 -28.89 2.93 -20.10
N LYS A 904 -29.13 1.76 -20.72
CA LYS A 904 -30.37 0.99 -20.60
C LYS A 904 -30.16 -0.52 -20.76
N ALA A 905 -30.07 -1.22 -19.63
CA ALA A 905 -30.60 -2.57 -19.44
C ALA A 905 -31.18 -2.64 -18.02
#